data_AF-A0AAD5ZQQ6-F1
#
_entry.id   AF-A0AAD5ZQQ6-F1
#
_cell.length_a   1.000
_cell.length_b   1.000
_cell.length_c   1.000
_cell.angle_alpha   90.00
_cell.angle_beta   90.00
_cell.angle_gamma   90.00
#
_symmetry.space_group_name_H-M   'P 1'
#
loop_
_entity.id
_entity.type
_entity.pdbx_description
1 polymer ?
#
loop_
_entity_poly.entity_id
_entity_poly.type
_entity_poly.pdbx_seq_one_letter_code
_entity_poly.pdbx_strand_id
1 'polypeptide(L)'
;MVPPPQPPQPPPFSPASALSPTTRQRHVALPDSVEQLIARICAEQSLSPPDYFARCELARLGEFVAMKILGVVASSRVRTFSGYIMHLAKNSPIAMARNAEGLSSRQSGCFSGPSVGDDSDTSSDDWTVVERGSIMPDQELTSRGRVVNSLPTVLSTNPPHLGDDGVRLNERICRRLEKEMDQTKLQNYDNYCYRSIPQRVRPSCERVPSPQMKALGNLEFRKAFLILCYLGRAKLEETVSMELLSDITHMPMEAFEFHIWKEFGMKNIKPSDRRKLLDWDPSKTHVYHCHVDLRGNVTFKGPFLESTKTHLQRVLGDENILQVKFEEISQEEKTEDDLKNHYFDVYHPVAEQGIELGLRRYRFLVYKDGGKEEKKKCGNSSSVKCYFVRTDSGWDRDRETDFLYGKTVNQIRLSFMHIHTVRTLAKYISRFSLILSKTLKLNIDLSDPELNVEILRDIHCKDGSTFLKDIHTDGTGFISEDLALQCPTYVFKGNIQADKDGLMLGPASSKRQKIHNNDGPPLLMQVRLFYYGLCAKGTLLVNKLLPKKTIQLRDSMVKVERDDKMLGIVQSFNSLEVVNTSNRPKKVHLSRYLISLLHYGGVPAEFFLGLLSSALAEAESCRYDRKAALKVALNYEGIDNDHLTARMIMSGMPLDEPFLQYRLGLMMGEERKGLLAGKIAISDSYYLMGTADPTGKLGPNQVCVILDQGQLSGDVLVYKHPGLHPGDIHLLQATYVEDLKNVVGNSKYAIFFPVVGPRSLADEMANSDFDGDIYWVSQHPELLKHFKPSPPWLAPKEDSSNKHEEKINSANMNSALERLLFHNFLKNRFQPSYTIGLAAECWLVYMDRLLTPGVKREEVWPKIEKLINIYYDALDAPKTGKQVEVRNDLRVQRYPHFMEKSSTMSKSTVEHNSSLSNSKHDYNSTSILGLIYDKVQSFKVEKLHSTKFEMLPCLSVEVPENCMDKWRALYGNYLKEMRVALGIQEKDMKNNRCQEINNFYKKILYGANEFKKRTRPEYEIEDEARAIYQIVYKKAQIDGVEKCGFAWRVAGEILCKYYSSQEDDNDIFYGSFKVMHELFGVKN
;
A
#
# COMPACT_ATOMS: atom_id res chain seq x y z
N MET A 1 68.47 0.04 -43.72
CA MET A 1 67.93 -0.56 -42.47
C MET A 1 66.67 -1.36 -42.80
N VAL A 2 66.33 -2.36 -42.01
CA VAL A 2 65.31 -3.38 -42.35
C VAL A 2 63.92 -2.95 -41.84
N PRO A 3 62.85 -3.08 -42.63
CA PRO A 3 61.48 -2.85 -42.16
C PRO A 3 60.92 -4.09 -41.42
N PRO A 4 60.13 -3.92 -40.34
CA PRO A 4 59.50 -5.04 -39.65
C PRO A 4 58.27 -5.57 -40.42
N PRO A 5 58.05 -6.90 -40.50
CA PRO A 5 56.91 -7.49 -41.20
C PRO A 5 55.63 -7.52 -40.34
N GLN A 6 54.48 -7.59 -41.01
CA GLN A 6 53.17 -7.84 -40.39
C GLN A 6 53.03 -9.32 -39.97
N PRO A 7 52.27 -9.63 -38.90
CA PRO A 7 51.82 -10.99 -38.60
C PRO A 7 50.43 -11.30 -39.19
N PRO A 8 50.30 -12.17 -40.20
CA PRO A 8 48.99 -12.58 -40.75
C PRO A 8 48.42 -13.85 -40.10
N GLN A 9 47.08 -13.87 -40.02
CA GLN A 9 46.10 -14.98 -39.97
C GLN A 9 46.49 -16.41 -39.47
N PRO A 10 45.63 -17.01 -38.64
CA PRO A 10 45.44 -18.47 -38.54
C PRO A 10 44.16 -18.94 -39.28
N PRO A 11 44.33 -19.63 -40.42
CA PRO A 11 43.70 -20.95 -40.61
C PRO A 11 44.78 -22.00 -40.98
N PRO A 12 44.48 -23.33 -41.00
CA PRO A 12 43.18 -23.98 -40.88
C PRO A 12 43.06 -25.01 -39.72
N PHE A 13 41.83 -25.50 -39.48
CA PHE A 13 41.56 -26.68 -38.65
C PHE A 13 40.84 -27.75 -39.48
N SER A 14 41.52 -28.86 -39.78
CA SER A 14 41.05 -30.21 -40.19
C SER A 14 42.16 -30.93 -40.96
N PRO A 15 42.21 -32.29 -41.01
CA PRO A 15 41.20 -33.24 -40.53
C PRO A 15 41.71 -34.29 -39.51
N ALA A 16 40.84 -34.69 -38.58
CA ALA A 16 40.89 -36.01 -37.93
C ALA A 16 39.47 -36.38 -37.47
N SER A 17 39.02 -37.60 -37.76
CA SER A 17 37.63 -38.04 -37.56
C SER A 17 37.40 -38.73 -36.21
N ALA A 18 36.23 -38.44 -35.62
CA ALA A 18 35.49 -39.30 -34.68
C ALA A 18 36.18 -39.76 -33.37
N LEU A 19 35.90 -39.03 -32.29
CA LEU A 19 35.63 -39.62 -30.97
C LEU A 19 34.53 -38.80 -30.26
N SER A 20 33.66 -39.48 -29.50
CA SER A 20 32.40 -38.91 -28.98
C SER A 20 32.59 -38.11 -27.69
N PRO A 21 32.02 -36.89 -27.56
CA PRO A 21 32.13 -36.11 -26.32
C PRO A 21 31.17 -36.63 -25.22
N THR A 22 31.74 -37.14 -24.14
CA THR A 22 30.98 -37.49 -22.92
C THR A 22 30.54 -36.25 -22.15
N THR A 23 29.30 -35.82 -22.33
CA THR A 23 28.71 -34.70 -21.59
C THR A 23 28.65 -34.99 -20.09
N ARG A 24 29.31 -34.17 -19.26
CA ARG A 24 29.05 -34.13 -17.81
C ARG A 24 27.62 -33.64 -17.57
N GLN A 25 26.69 -34.58 -17.34
CA GLN A 25 25.31 -34.25 -16.99
C GLN A 25 25.25 -33.53 -15.64
N ARG A 26 24.50 -32.42 -15.58
CA ARG A 26 24.18 -31.76 -14.31
C ARG A 26 23.11 -32.59 -13.61
N HIS A 27 23.38 -33.09 -12.41
CA HIS A 27 22.35 -33.80 -11.64
C HIS A 27 21.29 -32.81 -11.13
N VAL A 28 20.04 -33.27 -11.11
CA VAL A 28 18.92 -32.55 -10.48
C VAL A 28 18.43 -33.45 -9.35
N ALA A 29 18.54 -32.98 -8.11
CA ALA A 29 18.01 -33.71 -6.97
C ALA A 29 16.47 -33.72 -7.04
N LEU A 30 15.90 -34.91 -6.89
CA LEU A 30 14.47 -35.16 -6.70
C LEU A 30 14.27 -35.86 -5.35
N PRO A 31 13.08 -35.79 -4.74
CA PRO A 31 12.76 -36.58 -3.55
C PRO A 31 12.93 -38.09 -3.82
N ASP A 32 13.35 -38.86 -2.81
CA ASP A 32 13.67 -40.28 -2.96
C ASP A 32 12.48 -41.11 -3.50
N SER A 33 11.25 -40.75 -3.12
CA SER A 33 10.01 -41.35 -3.63
C SER A 33 9.88 -41.23 -5.16
N VAL A 34 10.29 -40.07 -5.71
CA VAL A 34 10.26 -39.74 -7.13
C VAL A 34 11.38 -40.47 -7.88
N GLU A 35 12.59 -40.52 -7.31
CA GLU A 35 13.71 -41.29 -7.89
C GLU A 35 13.43 -42.80 -7.91
N GLN A 36 12.88 -43.36 -6.82
CA GLN A 36 12.47 -44.77 -6.75
C GLN A 36 11.40 -45.10 -7.80
N LEU A 37 10.39 -44.24 -7.96
CA LEU A 37 9.35 -44.45 -8.97
C LEU A 37 9.88 -44.26 -10.40
N ILE A 38 10.81 -43.32 -10.64
CA ILE A 38 11.54 -43.21 -11.91
C ILE A 38 12.32 -44.49 -12.22
N ALA A 39 13.13 -44.99 -11.28
CA ALA A 39 13.92 -46.19 -11.46
C ALA A 39 13.05 -47.41 -11.75
N ARG A 40 11.93 -47.55 -11.02
CA ARG A 40 10.91 -48.58 -11.23
C ARG A 40 10.33 -48.54 -12.64
N ILE A 41 9.89 -47.36 -13.12
CA ILE A 41 9.31 -47.22 -14.47
C ILE A 41 10.36 -47.49 -15.57
N CYS A 42 11.62 -47.10 -15.36
CA CYS A 42 12.71 -47.44 -16.28
C CYS A 42 12.87 -48.96 -16.43
N ALA A 43 12.84 -49.70 -15.31
CA ALA A 43 12.94 -51.15 -15.30
C ALA A 43 11.70 -51.84 -15.88
N GLU A 44 10.49 -51.48 -15.42
CA GLU A 44 9.23 -52.12 -15.83
C GLU A 44 8.87 -51.86 -17.31
N GLN A 45 9.26 -50.71 -17.88
CA GLN A 45 8.96 -50.37 -19.28
C GLN A 45 10.18 -50.40 -20.22
N SER A 46 11.38 -50.75 -19.74
CA SER A 46 12.64 -50.72 -20.51
C SER A 46 12.94 -49.33 -21.12
N LEU A 47 12.77 -48.28 -20.31
CA LEU A 47 12.95 -46.88 -20.73
C LEU A 47 14.26 -46.29 -20.19
N SER A 48 14.88 -45.41 -20.98
CA SER A 48 15.98 -44.57 -20.50
C SER A 48 15.50 -43.61 -19.39
N PRO A 49 16.31 -43.35 -18.34
CA PRO A 49 15.96 -42.37 -17.32
C PRO A 49 15.58 -40.99 -17.87
N PRO A 50 14.68 -40.24 -17.21
CA PRO A 50 14.32 -38.90 -17.63
C PRO A 50 15.54 -37.98 -17.69
N ASP A 51 15.64 -37.24 -18.79
CA ASP A 51 16.65 -36.24 -19.06
C ASP A 51 16.61 -35.05 -18.08
N TYR A 52 17.63 -34.20 -18.16
CA TYR A 52 17.77 -33.01 -17.32
C TYR A 52 16.51 -32.12 -17.31
N PHE A 53 15.87 -31.93 -18.47
CA PHE A 53 14.69 -31.07 -18.58
C PHE A 53 13.45 -31.68 -17.94
N ALA A 54 13.18 -32.97 -18.14
CA ALA A 54 12.10 -33.66 -17.44
C ALA A 54 12.33 -33.73 -15.92
N ARG A 55 13.57 -33.97 -15.48
CA ARG A 55 13.94 -33.93 -14.05
C ARG A 55 13.75 -32.54 -13.44
N CYS A 56 14.19 -31.48 -14.12
CA CYS A 56 13.92 -30.10 -13.69
C CYS A 56 12.42 -29.82 -13.56
N GLU A 57 11.60 -30.28 -14.51
CA GLU A 57 10.16 -29.99 -14.49
C GLU A 57 9.40 -30.80 -13.41
N LEU A 58 9.81 -32.05 -13.13
CA LEU A 58 9.31 -32.82 -11.98
C LEU A 58 9.66 -32.13 -10.65
N ALA A 59 10.92 -31.70 -10.47
CA ALA A 59 11.34 -30.94 -9.29
C ALA A 59 10.52 -29.65 -9.12
N ARG A 60 10.26 -28.95 -10.22
CA ARG A 60 9.50 -27.70 -10.28
C ARG A 60 8.00 -27.87 -10.03
N LEU A 61 7.46 -29.08 -10.06
CA LEU A 61 6.06 -29.39 -9.78
C LEU A 61 5.82 -29.86 -8.33
N GLY A 62 6.88 -30.25 -7.62
CA GLY A 62 6.80 -30.76 -6.26
C GLY A 62 6.40 -32.25 -6.20
N GLU A 63 6.82 -32.91 -5.12
CA GLU A 63 6.79 -34.36 -4.94
C GLU A 63 5.44 -35.01 -5.30
N PHE A 64 4.35 -34.55 -4.66
CA PHE A 64 3.00 -35.10 -4.85
C PHE A 64 2.53 -35.06 -6.32
N VAL A 65 2.94 -34.04 -7.07
CA VAL A 65 2.53 -33.83 -8.47
C VAL A 65 3.45 -34.61 -9.41
N ALA A 66 4.75 -34.65 -9.12
CA ALA A 66 5.70 -35.52 -9.79
C ALA A 66 5.28 -36.99 -9.66
N MET A 67 4.93 -37.45 -8.46
CA MET A 67 4.43 -38.80 -8.20
C MET A 67 3.12 -39.11 -8.95
N LYS A 68 2.18 -38.15 -9.04
CA LYS A 68 0.97 -38.33 -9.87
C LYS A 68 1.28 -38.44 -11.37
N ILE A 69 2.18 -37.61 -11.89
CA ILE A 69 2.60 -37.68 -13.31
C ILE A 69 3.28 -39.02 -13.58
N LEU A 70 4.23 -39.41 -12.75
CA LEU A 70 4.93 -40.69 -12.87
C LEU A 70 3.99 -41.89 -12.71
N GLY A 71 2.99 -41.83 -11.82
CA GLY A 71 1.95 -42.86 -11.71
C GLY A 71 1.10 -43.01 -12.98
N VAL A 72 0.84 -41.91 -13.71
CA VAL A 72 0.20 -41.94 -15.04
C VAL A 72 1.16 -42.47 -16.11
N VAL A 73 2.47 -42.24 -15.98
CA VAL A 73 3.45 -42.88 -16.88
C VAL A 73 3.54 -44.38 -16.59
N ALA A 74 3.55 -44.81 -15.33
CA ALA A 74 3.61 -46.24 -14.96
C ALA A 74 2.43 -47.04 -15.54
N SER A 75 1.23 -46.46 -15.57
CA SER A 75 0.02 -47.07 -16.16
C SER A 75 -0.14 -46.86 -17.67
N SER A 76 0.73 -46.07 -18.32
CA SER A 76 0.70 -45.80 -19.77
C SER A 76 1.92 -46.44 -20.46
N ARG A 77 1.73 -47.14 -21.59
CA ARG A 77 2.87 -47.67 -22.36
C ARG A 77 3.44 -46.60 -23.29
N VAL A 78 4.57 -45.99 -22.92
CA VAL A 78 5.08 -44.77 -23.60
C VAL A 78 6.32 -45.01 -24.46
N ARG A 79 6.49 -44.20 -25.52
CA ARG A 79 7.66 -44.27 -26.42
C ARG A 79 8.87 -43.43 -25.95
N THR A 80 8.66 -42.41 -25.14
CA THR A 80 9.72 -41.52 -24.64
C THR A 80 9.38 -41.04 -23.23
N PHE A 81 10.20 -41.40 -22.23
CA PHE A 81 9.89 -41.09 -20.82
C PHE A 81 9.84 -39.57 -20.57
N SER A 82 10.93 -38.85 -20.91
CA SER A 82 10.97 -37.37 -20.83
C SER A 82 9.87 -36.69 -21.63
N GLY A 83 9.62 -37.13 -22.87
CA GLY A 83 8.59 -36.53 -23.73
C GLY A 83 7.20 -36.59 -23.12
N TYR A 84 6.85 -37.73 -22.50
CA TYR A 84 5.55 -37.90 -21.87
C TYR A 84 5.46 -37.22 -20.49
N ILE A 85 6.53 -37.23 -19.69
CA ILE A 85 6.63 -36.40 -18.48
C ILE A 85 6.40 -34.93 -18.83
N MET A 86 7.08 -34.40 -19.85
CA MET A 86 6.94 -33.00 -20.27
C MET A 86 5.57 -32.68 -20.87
N HIS A 87 4.89 -33.65 -21.47
CA HIS A 87 3.51 -33.51 -21.94
C HIS A 87 2.53 -33.42 -20.75
N LEU A 88 2.57 -34.39 -19.83
CA LEU A 88 1.73 -34.42 -18.64
C LEU A 88 2.01 -33.23 -17.69
N ALA A 89 3.26 -32.79 -17.60
CA ALA A 89 3.65 -31.59 -16.86
C ALA A 89 3.00 -30.33 -17.43
N LYS A 90 3.06 -30.11 -18.75
CA LYS A 90 2.41 -28.98 -19.44
C LYS A 90 0.89 -29.01 -19.33
N ASN A 91 0.30 -30.21 -19.32
CA ASN A 91 -1.13 -30.42 -19.17
C ASN A 91 -1.57 -30.59 -17.69
N SER A 92 -0.68 -30.36 -16.73
CA SER A 92 -1.03 -30.37 -15.31
C SER A 92 -1.83 -29.11 -14.93
N PRO A 93 -2.74 -29.18 -13.94
CA PRO A 93 -3.47 -28.01 -13.45
C PRO A 93 -2.55 -26.84 -13.02
N ILE A 94 -1.33 -27.15 -12.55
CA ILE A 94 -0.33 -26.16 -12.11
C ILE A 94 0.35 -25.46 -13.31
N ALA A 95 0.55 -26.15 -14.43
CA ALA A 95 0.99 -25.51 -15.66
C ALA A 95 -0.11 -24.68 -16.31
N MET A 96 -1.37 -25.13 -16.25
CA MET A 96 -2.52 -24.32 -16.68
C MET A 96 -2.70 -23.07 -15.82
N ALA A 97 -2.57 -23.18 -14.49
CA ALA A 97 -2.60 -22.03 -13.58
C ALA A 97 -1.50 -21.01 -13.92
N ARG A 98 -0.27 -21.46 -14.19
CA ARG A 98 0.83 -20.58 -14.63
C ARG A 98 0.55 -19.83 -15.94
N ASN A 99 -0.25 -20.38 -16.84
CA ASN A 99 -0.68 -19.69 -18.06
C ASN A 99 -1.77 -18.65 -17.80
N ALA A 100 -2.50 -18.75 -16.68
CA ALA A 100 -3.43 -17.73 -16.19
C ALA A 100 -2.75 -16.64 -15.35
N GLU A 101 -1.70 -16.96 -14.57
CA GLU A 101 -0.89 -15.98 -13.83
C GLU A 101 -0.32 -14.86 -14.73
N GLY A 102 -0.12 -15.14 -16.03
CA GLY A 102 0.32 -14.17 -17.03
C GLY A 102 -0.73 -13.18 -17.55
N LEU A 103 -1.93 -13.12 -16.94
CA LEU A 103 -3.04 -12.26 -17.37
C LEU A 103 -3.47 -11.17 -16.38
N SER A 104 -3.20 -11.33 -15.08
CA SER A 104 -3.91 -10.56 -14.05
C SER A 104 -3.18 -9.32 -13.50
N SER A 105 -1.97 -9.02 -13.95
CA SER A 105 -1.08 -8.03 -13.32
C SER A 105 -1.26 -6.58 -13.81
N ARG A 106 -2.50 -6.06 -13.79
CA ARG A 106 -2.81 -4.65 -14.12
C ARG A 106 -3.80 -4.00 -13.15
N GLN A 107 -3.28 -3.20 -12.23
CA GLN A 107 -3.92 -1.99 -11.68
C GLN A 107 -2.88 -1.22 -10.84
N SER A 108 -2.72 0.08 -11.09
CA SER A 108 -1.86 0.98 -10.28
C SER A 108 -2.59 2.27 -9.99
N GLY A 109 -2.61 2.72 -8.74
CA GLY A 109 -3.37 3.91 -8.32
C GLY A 109 -2.50 5.03 -7.73
N CYS A 110 -3.05 6.24 -7.72
CA CYS A 110 -2.65 7.34 -6.85
C CYS A 110 -3.85 8.28 -6.63
N PHE A 111 -4.05 8.83 -5.43
CA PHE A 111 -5.31 9.50 -5.06
C PHE A 111 -5.16 11.01 -4.74
N SER A 112 -6.14 11.82 -5.16
CA SER A 112 -6.41 13.23 -4.76
C SER A 112 -7.31 13.32 -3.50
N GLY A 113 -7.71 14.52 -3.07
CA GLY A 113 -8.56 14.76 -1.88
C GLY A 113 -10.07 14.59 -2.14
N PRO A 114 -10.93 14.77 -1.12
CA PRO A 114 -12.37 14.50 -1.23
C PRO A 114 -13.19 15.63 -1.86
N SER A 115 -14.30 15.24 -2.50
CA SER A 115 -15.39 16.11 -2.95
C SER A 115 -16.71 15.46 -2.52
N VAL A 116 -17.67 16.25 -2.03
CA VAL A 116 -19.03 15.81 -1.67
C VAL A 116 -20.02 16.40 -2.67
N GLY A 117 -21.09 15.68 -2.99
CA GLY A 117 -22.13 16.10 -3.92
C GLY A 117 -23.52 16.21 -3.26
N ASP A 118 -24.46 16.78 -4.00
CA ASP A 118 -25.85 16.99 -3.62
C ASP A 118 -26.70 15.71 -3.69
N ASP A 119 -27.84 15.71 -2.98
CA ASP A 119 -29.18 15.34 -3.48
C ASP A 119 -30.25 15.73 -2.40
N SER A 120 -31.55 15.58 -2.68
CA SER A 120 -32.61 16.46 -2.13
C SER A 120 -33.74 15.81 -1.28
N ASP A 121 -34.51 16.72 -0.66
CA ASP A 121 -35.99 16.71 -0.44
C ASP A 121 -36.69 16.32 0.89
N THR A 122 -37.62 17.22 1.26
CA THR A 122 -38.94 17.08 1.96
C THR A 122 -39.10 16.93 3.50
N SER A 123 -39.90 17.88 4.04
CA SER A 123 -40.79 17.86 5.25
C SER A 123 -40.21 17.61 6.66
N SER A 124 -40.81 18.10 7.76
CA SER A 124 -41.68 19.29 8.04
C SER A 124 -41.75 19.50 9.58
N ASP A 125 -42.28 20.67 10.01
CA ASP A 125 -42.80 21.00 11.36
C ASP A 125 -41.78 21.13 12.54
N ASP A 126 -41.63 22.29 13.20
CA ASP A 126 -42.42 22.89 14.33
C ASP A 126 -42.07 22.26 15.71
N TRP A 127 -41.68 22.92 16.82
CA TRP A 127 -42.05 24.22 17.41
C TRP A 127 -40.92 24.97 18.19
N THR A 128 -41.29 26.14 18.72
CA THR A 128 -40.56 27.27 19.38
C THR A 128 -39.82 27.11 20.73
N VAL A 129 -38.69 27.85 20.87
CA VAL A 129 -38.30 28.84 21.94
C VAL A 129 -38.24 28.45 23.45
N VAL A 130 -37.11 28.82 24.14
CA VAL A 130 -37.01 29.64 25.40
C VAL A 130 -35.52 29.91 25.78
N GLU A 131 -35.25 31.01 26.51
CA GLU A 131 -33.91 31.51 26.99
C GLU A 131 -33.42 30.81 28.30
N ARG A 132 -32.31 31.10 29.02
CA ARG A 132 -31.67 32.39 29.46
C ARG A 132 -30.41 32.16 30.35
N GLY A 133 -29.49 33.14 30.48
CA GLY A 133 -28.41 33.26 31.52
C GLY A 133 -27.08 32.51 31.24
N SER A 134 -25.84 33.00 31.43
CA SER A 134 -25.18 33.94 32.40
C SER A 134 -25.03 33.33 33.82
N ILE A 135 -23.89 33.31 34.54
CA ILE A 135 -22.85 34.34 34.88
C ILE A 135 -21.45 33.70 35.16
N MET A 136 -20.39 34.51 35.41
CA MET A 136 -18.95 34.22 35.71
C MET A 136 -18.48 35.01 36.99
N PRO A 137 -17.23 34.92 37.54
CA PRO A 137 -16.17 33.89 37.61
C PRO A 137 -15.51 33.74 39.04
N ASP A 138 -14.23 33.28 39.10
CA ASP A 138 -13.10 33.70 40.00
C ASP A 138 -12.46 32.78 41.11
N GLN A 139 -11.11 32.69 41.02
CA GLN A 139 -10.01 32.56 42.02
C GLN A 139 -9.85 31.34 43.00
N GLU A 140 -8.67 31.08 43.66
CA GLU A 140 -7.23 31.00 43.23
C GLU A 140 -6.31 30.46 44.40
N LEU A 141 -4.97 30.47 44.20
CA LEU A 141 -3.83 30.63 45.15
C LEU A 141 -3.12 29.41 45.83
N THR A 142 -1.82 29.22 45.49
CA THR A 142 -0.64 28.85 46.37
C THR A 142 -0.52 27.47 47.09
N SER A 143 0.65 26.98 47.60
CA SER A 143 2.10 27.07 47.23
C SER A 143 3.03 26.15 48.12
N ARG A 144 4.31 25.91 47.71
CA ARG A 144 5.50 25.36 48.46
C ARG A 144 5.49 23.84 48.86
N GLY A 145 6.60 23.10 49.05
CA GLY A 145 8.04 23.27 48.68
C GLY A 145 9.07 22.45 49.52
N ARG A 146 10.24 22.04 48.92
CA ARG A 146 11.53 21.50 49.51
C ARG A 146 11.59 20.05 50.08
N VAL A 147 12.75 19.34 50.25
CA VAL A 147 14.06 19.21 49.48
C VAL A 147 15.02 18.10 50.08
N VAL A 148 15.72 17.27 49.26
CA VAL A 148 17.01 16.51 49.51
C VAL A 148 17.01 15.38 50.62
N ASN A 149 17.81 14.28 50.71
CA ASN A 149 18.96 13.60 50.00
C ASN A 149 18.76 12.03 49.95
N SER A 150 19.65 11.00 49.91
CA SER A 150 21.14 10.73 49.84
C SER A 150 21.46 9.24 49.48
N LEU A 151 22.74 8.81 49.42
CA LEU A 151 23.34 7.45 49.16
C LEU A 151 24.70 7.32 49.96
N PRO A 152 25.61 6.28 49.90
CA PRO A 152 25.73 5.03 49.09
C PRO A 152 26.29 3.73 49.82
N THR A 153 26.74 2.69 49.05
CA THR A 153 27.85 1.69 49.30
C THR A 153 27.71 0.51 50.33
N VAL A 154 28.30 -0.71 50.20
CA VAL A 154 28.89 -1.52 49.06
C VAL A 154 29.22 -3.02 49.39
N LEU A 155 29.37 -3.89 48.36
CA LEU A 155 30.10 -5.19 48.19
C LEU A 155 29.74 -6.56 48.88
N SER A 156 29.61 -7.60 48.01
CA SER A 156 29.98 -9.05 48.17
C SER A 156 29.13 -9.97 49.10
N THR A 157 29.20 -11.32 49.13
CA THR A 157 30.05 -12.37 48.48
C THR A 157 29.24 -13.58 47.90
N ASN A 158 29.90 -14.64 47.39
CA ASN A 158 29.30 -15.95 46.98
C ASN A 158 29.75 -17.14 47.92
N PRO A 159 29.48 -18.44 47.64
CA PRO A 159 28.37 -19.24 48.18
C PRO A 159 28.85 -20.50 48.97
N PRO A 160 27.98 -21.42 49.48
CA PRO A 160 27.53 -22.57 48.65
C PRO A 160 26.19 -23.30 49.04
N HIS A 161 25.82 -24.29 48.22
CA HIS A 161 24.93 -25.45 48.47
C HIS A 161 23.40 -25.30 48.55
N LEU A 162 22.72 -26.44 48.30
CA LEU A 162 21.27 -26.58 48.12
C LEU A 162 20.58 -27.01 49.41
N GLY A 163 19.35 -26.52 49.61
CA GLY A 163 18.39 -26.98 50.63
C GLY A 163 16.97 -26.59 50.21
N ASP A 164 15.99 -27.42 50.53
CA ASP A 164 14.59 -27.23 50.11
C ASP A 164 13.79 -26.40 51.12
N ASP A 165 13.49 -25.14 50.79
CA ASP A 165 12.67 -24.25 51.63
C ASP A 165 11.86 -23.20 50.82
N GLY A 166 11.59 -23.50 49.54
CA GLY A 166 11.05 -22.52 48.57
C GLY A 166 9.60 -22.06 48.81
N VAL A 167 8.87 -22.66 49.75
CA VAL A 167 7.42 -22.49 49.90
C VAL A 167 7.04 -21.56 51.06
N ARG A 168 7.84 -21.46 52.12
CA ARG A 168 7.43 -20.80 53.38
C ARG A 168 7.82 -19.33 53.54
N LEU A 169 8.63 -18.77 52.63
CA LEU A 169 9.04 -17.37 52.72
C LEU A 169 7.98 -16.41 52.14
N ASN A 170 7.27 -16.80 51.07
CA ASN A 170 6.31 -15.92 50.37
C ASN A 170 5.15 -15.45 51.26
N GLU A 171 4.55 -16.33 52.07
CA GLU A 171 3.43 -15.95 52.96
C GLU A 171 3.80 -14.83 53.96
N ARG A 172 5.05 -14.80 54.43
CA ARG A 172 5.51 -13.80 55.40
C ARG A 172 5.86 -12.45 54.77
N ILE A 173 6.11 -12.41 53.45
CA ILE A 173 6.36 -11.18 52.72
C ILE A 173 5.01 -10.52 52.33
N CYS A 174 4.05 -11.30 51.81
CA CYS A 174 2.72 -10.77 51.45
C CYS A 174 2.03 -10.07 52.64
N ARG A 175 1.95 -10.75 53.79
CA ARG A 175 1.31 -10.21 55.02
C ARG A 175 2.04 -9.02 55.66
N ARG A 176 3.20 -8.63 55.13
CA ARG A 176 3.94 -7.43 55.56
C ARG A 176 3.72 -6.25 54.61
N LEU A 177 3.63 -6.52 53.31
CA LEU A 177 3.33 -5.52 52.28
C LEU A 177 1.86 -5.02 52.33
N GLU A 178 0.93 -5.87 52.76
CA GLU A 178 -0.49 -5.51 52.99
C GLU A 178 -0.69 -4.42 54.06
N LYS A 179 0.34 -4.06 54.84
CA LYS A 179 0.26 -3.10 55.95
C LYS A 179 0.84 -1.70 55.67
N GLU A 180 1.45 -1.46 54.51
CA GLU A 180 2.16 -0.21 54.21
C GLU A 180 1.74 0.44 52.87
N MET A 181 0.45 0.36 52.52
CA MET A 181 -0.14 1.13 51.42
C MET A 181 -1.32 1.99 51.88
N ASP A 182 -1.19 3.30 51.65
CA ASP A 182 -2.19 4.33 51.96
C ASP A 182 -3.46 4.14 51.09
N GLN A 183 -4.56 3.79 51.75
CA GLN A 183 -5.82 3.43 51.09
C GLN A 183 -6.56 4.64 50.47
N THR A 184 -6.18 5.88 50.79
CA THR A 184 -6.94 7.09 50.43
C THR A 184 -6.89 7.48 48.95
N LYS A 185 -6.00 6.86 48.14
CA LYS A 185 -5.80 7.24 46.72
C LYS A 185 -6.34 6.27 45.67
N LEU A 186 -6.82 5.09 46.06
CA LEU A 186 -7.40 4.12 45.11
C LEU A 186 -8.87 4.43 44.78
N GLN A 187 -9.64 4.91 45.77
CA GLN A 187 -11.10 5.09 45.69
C GLN A 187 -11.58 6.07 44.59
N ASN A 188 -10.72 6.96 44.09
CA ASN A 188 -11.06 7.85 42.97
C ASN A 188 -10.90 7.18 41.59
N TYR A 189 -10.21 6.03 41.48
CA TYR A 189 -10.17 5.21 40.27
C TYR A 189 -11.20 4.06 40.32
N ASP A 190 -11.43 3.46 41.49
CA ASP A 190 -12.39 2.35 41.64
C ASP A 190 -13.83 2.74 41.25
N ASN A 191 -14.19 4.01 41.41
CA ASN A 191 -15.52 4.55 41.05
C ASN A 191 -15.89 4.42 39.56
N TYR A 192 -14.92 4.23 38.65
CA TYR A 192 -15.16 3.89 37.24
C TYR A 192 -14.99 2.39 36.93
N CYS A 193 -14.38 1.61 37.82
CA CYS A 193 -14.17 0.17 37.63
C CYS A 193 -15.33 -0.70 38.15
N TYR A 194 -16.11 -0.22 39.12
CA TYR A 194 -17.23 -0.97 39.70
C TYR A 194 -18.51 -0.13 39.85
N ARG A 195 -19.33 -0.10 38.81
CA ARG A 195 -20.78 0.14 38.93
C ARG A 195 -21.57 -0.97 38.23
N SER A 196 -22.42 -1.63 39.02
CA SER A 196 -23.52 -2.50 38.56
C SER A 196 -23.17 -3.67 37.63
N ILE A 197 -22.38 -4.65 38.12
CA ILE A 197 -22.35 -6.00 37.52
C ILE A 197 -23.66 -6.73 37.90
N PRO A 198 -24.52 -7.15 36.96
CA PRO A 198 -25.62 -8.07 37.25
C PRO A 198 -25.07 -9.46 37.58
N GLN A 199 -25.56 -10.08 38.65
CA GLN A 199 -25.00 -11.35 39.14
C GLN A 199 -25.14 -12.49 38.12
N ARG A 200 -24.06 -13.27 37.96
CA ARG A 200 -24.03 -14.60 37.32
C ARG A 200 -24.57 -14.67 35.88
N VAL A 201 -23.84 -14.11 34.93
CA VAL A 201 -23.67 -14.83 33.65
C VAL A 201 -22.79 -16.04 33.94
N ARG A 202 -23.26 -17.24 33.60
CA ARG A 202 -22.50 -18.50 33.76
C ARG A 202 -21.28 -18.48 32.82
N PRO A 203 -20.19 -19.23 33.09
CA PRO A 203 -19.26 -19.57 32.00
C PRO A 203 -20.08 -20.13 30.83
N SER A 204 -19.77 -19.69 29.61
CA SER A 204 -20.55 -20.03 28.43
C SER A 204 -20.69 -21.55 28.33
N CYS A 205 -21.93 -22.06 28.40
CA CYS A 205 -22.22 -23.48 28.22
C CYS A 205 -21.47 -23.99 26.99
N GLU A 206 -20.77 -25.13 27.11
CA GLU A 206 -20.14 -25.77 25.97
C GLU A 206 -21.24 -26.13 24.95
N ARG A 207 -21.40 -25.26 23.94
CA ARG A 207 -22.38 -25.45 22.88
C ARG A 207 -22.02 -26.72 22.14
N VAL A 208 -22.77 -27.79 22.41
CA VAL A 208 -22.71 -29.05 21.66
C VAL A 208 -22.77 -28.71 20.17
N PRO A 209 -21.69 -28.91 19.39
CA PRO A 209 -21.63 -28.37 18.04
C PRO A 209 -22.72 -28.98 17.15
N SER A 210 -23.52 -28.12 16.51
CA SER A 210 -24.59 -28.57 15.62
C SER A 210 -24.03 -29.37 14.43
N PRO A 211 -24.82 -30.29 13.84
CA PRO A 211 -24.41 -31.02 12.64
C PRO A 211 -23.94 -30.08 11.53
N GLN A 212 -24.62 -28.95 11.34
CA GLN A 212 -24.26 -27.91 10.38
C GLN A 212 -22.92 -27.25 10.73
N MET A 213 -22.70 -26.84 11.99
CA MET A 213 -21.43 -26.26 12.42
C MET A 213 -20.25 -27.21 12.20
N LYS A 214 -20.44 -28.52 12.42
CA LYS A 214 -19.43 -29.55 12.11
C LYS A 214 -19.21 -29.68 10.60
N ALA A 215 -20.27 -29.79 9.82
CA ALA A 215 -20.20 -29.97 8.36
C ALA A 215 -19.56 -28.78 7.62
N LEU A 216 -19.69 -27.54 8.11
CA LEU A 216 -18.92 -26.40 7.59
C LEU A 216 -17.38 -26.63 7.66
N GLY A 217 -16.90 -27.45 8.60
CA GLY A 217 -15.49 -27.81 8.73
C GLY A 217 -14.97 -28.71 7.60
N ASN A 218 -15.87 -29.42 6.90
CA ASN A 218 -15.51 -30.28 5.77
C ASN A 218 -15.30 -29.46 4.47
N LEU A 219 -15.96 -28.30 4.36
CA LEU A 219 -15.82 -27.38 3.24
C LEU A 219 -14.45 -26.65 3.23
N GLU A 220 -14.00 -26.20 2.07
CA GLU A 220 -12.96 -25.15 2.00
C GLU A 220 -13.39 -23.94 2.85
N PHE A 221 -12.46 -23.34 3.60
CA PHE A 221 -12.80 -22.18 4.45
C PHE A 221 -13.46 -21.04 3.67
N ARG A 222 -13.04 -20.80 2.43
CA ARG A 222 -13.65 -19.82 1.52
C ARG A 222 -15.13 -20.10 1.23
N LYS A 223 -15.51 -21.37 1.05
CA LYS A 223 -16.91 -21.81 0.90
C LYS A 223 -17.70 -21.60 2.19
N ALA A 224 -17.17 -22.05 3.33
CA ALA A 224 -17.81 -21.89 4.63
C ALA A 224 -18.02 -20.40 5.00
N PHE A 225 -17.02 -19.55 4.75
CA PHE A 225 -17.09 -18.11 4.97
C PHE A 225 -18.17 -17.44 4.09
N LEU A 226 -18.24 -17.81 2.80
CA LEU A 226 -19.27 -17.29 1.88
C LEU A 226 -20.70 -17.66 2.32
N ILE A 227 -20.92 -18.87 2.85
CA ILE A 227 -22.22 -19.26 3.43
C ILE A 227 -22.56 -18.32 4.60
N LEU A 228 -21.63 -18.13 5.54
CA LEU A 228 -21.84 -17.24 6.69
C LEU A 228 -22.06 -15.77 6.28
N CYS A 229 -21.42 -15.30 5.20
CA CYS A 229 -21.74 -14.00 4.60
C CYS A 229 -23.16 -13.92 4.05
N TYR A 230 -23.62 -14.94 3.32
CA TYR A 230 -24.92 -14.93 2.63
C TYR A 230 -26.09 -15.31 3.54
N LEU A 231 -25.83 -15.83 4.75
CA LEU A 231 -26.80 -15.90 5.84
C LEU A 231 -27.03 -14.53 6.52
N GLY A 232 -26.04 -13.64 6.51
CA GLY A 232 -26.17 -12.28 7.05
C GLY A 232 -26.37 -12.26 8.57
N ARG A 233 -27.63 -12.23 9.02
CA ARG A 233 -28.04 -12.36 10.43
C ARG A 233 -28.89 -13.62 10.72
N ALA A 234 -29.20 -14.44 9.70
CA ALA A 234 -29.93 -15.68 9.88
C ALA A 234 -29.04 -16.75 10.55
N LYS A 235 -29.61 -17.58 11.43
CA LYS A 235 -28.87 -18.67 12.09
C LYS A 235 -28.60 -19.80 11.12
N LEU A 236 -27.44 -20.43 11.26
CA LEU A 236 -27.00 -21.56 10.44
C LEU A 236 -27.97 -22.75 10.58
N GLU A 237 -28.35 -23.09 11.81
CA GLU A 237 -29.18 -24.24 12.17
C GLU A 237 -30.62 -24.15 11.63
N GLU A 238 -31.15 -22.92 11.53
CA GLU A 238 -32.53 -22.66 11.10
C GLU A 238 -32.64 -22.47 9.57
N THR A 239 -31.52 -22.28 8.88
CA THR A 239 -31.51 -21.87 7.45
C THR A 239 -30.83 -22.89 6.53
N VAL A 240 -29.91 -23.73 7.04
CA VAL A 240 -29.08 -24.63 6.22
C VAL A 240 -29.35 -26.09 6.56
N SER A 241 -29.76 -26.88 5.55
CA SER A 241 -29.94 -28.34 5.69
C SER A 241 -28.62 -29.10 5.49
N MET A 242 -28.54 -30.30 6.06
CA MET A 242 -27.37 -31.18 5.90
C MET A 242 -27.23 -31.74 4.49
N GLU A 243 -28.36 -31.98 3.81
CA GLU A 243 -28.43 -32.39 2.40
C GLU A 243 -27.76 -31.36 1.49
N LEU A 244 -28.15 -30.09 1.64
CA LEU A 244 -27.56 -28.98 0.90
C LEU A 244 -26.05 -28.85 1.13
N LEU A 245 -25.57 -29.04 2.36
CA LEU A 245 -24.14 -29.02 2.67
C LEU A 245 -23.38 -30.16 1.96
N SER A 246 -23.99 -31.33 1.81
CA SER A 246 -23.45 -32.43 1.01
C SER A 246 -23.36 -32.03 -0.47
N ASP A 247 -24.45 -31.57 -1.07
CA ASP A 247 -24.53 -31.22 -2.49
C ASP A 247 -23.50 -30.16 -2.90
N ILE A 248 -23.37 -29.08 -2.10
CA ILE A 248 -22.48 -27.96 -2.41
C ILE A 248 -20.99 -28.24 -2.12
N THR A 249 -20.67 -29.36 -1.44
CA THR A 249 -19.29 -29.71 -1.07
C THR A 249 -18.40 -29.85 -2.30
N HIS A 250 -18.85 -30.55 -3.33
CA HIS A 250 -18.06 -30.82 -4.54
C HIS A 250 -18.29 -29.83 -5.69
N MET A 251 -19.21 -28.88 -5.57
CA MET A 251 -19.47 -27.88 -6.62
C MET A 251 -18.25 -26.97 -6.90
N PRO A 252 -17.92 -26.65 -8.16
CA PRO A 252 -16.97 -25.59 -8.51
C PRO A 252 -17.41 -24.23 -7.96
N MET A 253 -16.45 -23.34 -7.63
CA MET A 253 -16.74 -22.12 -6.88
C MET A 253 -17.76 -21.16 -7.54
N GLU A 254 -17.79 -21.05 -8.89
CA GLU A 254 -18.80 -20.21 -9.57
C GLU A 254 -20.22 -20.80 -9.44
N ALA A 255 -20.38 -22.11 -9.58
CA ALA A 255 -21.67 -22.78 -9.40
C ALA A 255 -22.11 -22.74 -7.93
N PHE A 256 -21.17 -22.95 -7.01
CA PHE A 256 -21.35 -22.84 -5.57
C PHE A 256 -21.88 -21.45 -5.18
N GLU A 257 -21.18 -20.38 -5.55
CA GLU A 257 -21.57 -18.98 -5.23
C GLU A 257 -22.96 -18.66 -5.76
N PHE A 258 -23.24 -19.04 -7.01
CA PHE A 258 -24.54 -18.79 -7.62
C PHE A 258 -25.67 -19.52 -6.88
N HIS A 259 -25.42 -20.76 -6.45
CA HIS A 259 -26.39 -21.56 -5.70
C HIS A 259 -26.68 -20.96 -4.31
N ILE A 260 -25.65 -20.72 -3.48
CA ILE A 260 -25.86 -20.13 -2.14
C ILE A 260 -26.38 -18.68 -2.20
N TRP A 261 -26.11 -17.94 -3.28
CA TRP A 261 -26.72 -16.64 -3.53
C TRP A 261 -28.24 -16.76 -3.72
N LYS A 262 -28.68 -17.71 -4.56
CA LYS A 262 -30.11 -17.94 -4.84
C LYS A 262 -30.86 -18.38 -3.58
N GLU A 263 -30.30 -19.32 -2.82
CA GLU A 263 -30.98 -19.88 -1.66
C GLU A 263 -31.00 -18.94 -0.44
N PHE A 264 -29.91 -18.21 -0.19
CA PHE A 264 -29.76 -17.35 1.00
C PHE A 264 -29.54 -15.87 0.66
N GLY A 265 -28.53 -15.59 -0.18
CA GLY A 265 -28.03 -14.24 -0.41
C GLY A 265 -29.10 -13.24 -0.88
N MET A 266 -29.99 -13.65 -1.79
CA MET A 266 -31.10 -12.84 -2.29
C MET A 266 -32.11 -12.38 -1.23
N LYS A 267 -32.20 -13.10 -0.11
CA LYS A 267 -33.16 -12.83 0.98
C LYS A 267 -32.51 -12.06 2.12
N ASN A 268 -31.25 -12.36 2.41
CA ASN A 268 -30.60 -11.99 3.67
C ASN A 268 -29.63 -10.81 3.58
N ILE A 269 -29.09 -10.50 2.39
CA ILE A 269 -28.12 -9.41 2.20
C ILE A 269 -28.43 -8.56 0.96
N LYS A 270 -27.94 -7.31 0.95
CA LYS A 270 -28.16 -6.39 -0.16
C LYS A 270 -27.44 -6.89 -1.43
N PRO A 271 -28.02 -6.77 -2.65
CA PRO A 271 -27.35 -7.16 -3.90
C PRO A 271 -25.98 -6.51 -4.13
N SER A 272 -25.75 -5.32 -3.56
CA SER A 272 -24.45 -4.62 -3.56
C SER A 272 -23.37 -5.27 -2.70
N ASP A 273 -23.73 -6.17 -1.77
CA ASP A 273 -22.79 -6.92 -0.92
C ASP A 273 -22.41 -8.30 -1.49
N ARG A 274 -23.08 -8.75 -2.57
CA ARG A 274 -22.80 -10.02 -3.26
C ARG A 274 -21.35 -10.10 -3.74
N ARG A 275 -20.74 -11.28 -3.59
CA ARG A 275 -19.33 -11.57 -3.92
C ARG A 275 -19.23 -12.55 -5.10
N LYS A 276 -19.68 -12.12 -6.30
CA LYS A 276 -19.43 -12.89 -7.53
C LYS A 276 -17.98 -12.77 -8.02
N LEU A 277 -17.01 -13.10 -7.18
CA LEU A 277 -15.62 -13.25 -7.61
C LEU A 277 -15.58 -14.37 -8.67
N LEU A 278 -15.05 -14.04 -9.84
CA LEU A 278 -14.80 -14.98 -10.94
C LEU A 278 -13.35 -15.46 -10.98
N ASP A 279 -12.47 -14.76 -10.27
CA ASP A 279 -11.06 -15.06 -10.13
C ASP A 279 -10.79 -15.51 -8.69
N TRP A 280 -10.30 -16.74 -8.53
CA TRP A 280 -10.01 -17.40 -7.26
C TRP A 280 -8.56 -17.87 -7.17
N ASP A 281 -7.67 -17.20 -7.90
CA ASP A 281 -6.23 -17.48 -7.95
C ASP A 281 -5.63 -17.68 -6.54
N PRO A 282 -5.12 -18.88 -6.21
CA PRO A 282 -4.54 -19.17 -4.89
C PRO A 282 -3.22 -18.41 -4.63
N SER A 283 -2.62 -17.76 -5.63
CA SER A 283 -1.48 -16.84 -5.41
C SER A 283 -1.90 -15.58 -4.63
N LYS A 284 -3.17 -15.18 -4.73
CA LYS A 284 -3.69 -13.92 -4.20
C LYS A 284 -4.04 -14.00 -2.71
N THR A 285 -4.02 -12.83 -2.08
CA THR A 285 -4.31 -12.67 -0.67
C THR A 285 -5.80 -12.59 -0.45
N HIS A 286 -6.34 -13.49 0.37
CA HIS A 286 -7.74 -13.42 0.79
C HIS A 286 -7.82 -12.60 2.08
N VAL A 287 -8.73 -11.62 2.12
CA VAL A 287 -8.98 -10.78 3.28
C VAL A 287 -10.43 -10.94 3.71
N TYR A 288 -10.61 -11.45 4.92
CA TYR A 288 -11.91 -11.76 5.51
C TYR A 288 -12.31 -10.61 6.44
N HIS A 289 -13.46 -9.96 6.18
CA HIS A 289 -13.94 -8.88 7.03
C HIS A 289 -15.03 -9.36 8.00
N CYS A 290 -14.92 -8.90 9.25
CA CYS A 290 -15.98 -8.97 10.24
C CYS A 290 -16.50 -7.55 10.50
N HIS A 291 -17.81 -7.39 10.64
CA HIS A 291 -18.48 -6.14 11.00
C HIS A 291 -19.23 -6.36 12.32
N VAL A 292 -18.95 -5.53 13.33
CA VAL A 292 -19.61 -5.53 14.64
C VAL A 292 -20.53 -4.31 14.74
N ASP A 293 -21.83 -4.53 14.93
CA ASP A 293 -22.83 -3.46 15.01
C ASP A 293 -22.86 -2.77 16.38
N LEU A 294 -23.58 -1.65 16.52
CA LEU A 294 -23.71 -0.88 17.78
C LEU A 294 -24.33 -1.64 18.97
N ARG A 295 -24.77 -2.89 18.77
CA ARG A 295 -25.29 -3.81 19.81
C ARG A 295 -24.39 -5.05 20.01
N GLY A 296 -23.21 -5.08 19.38
CA GLY A 296 -22.25 -6.18 19.46
C GLY A 296 -22.53 -7.35 18.51
N ASN A 297 -23.53 -7.27 17.62
CA ASN A 297 -23.83 -8.36 16.69
C ASN A 297 -22.75 -8.45 15.60
N VAL A 298 -22.31 -9.66 15.31
CA VAL A 298 -21.33 -9.98 14.26
C VAL A 298 -22.03 -10.24 12.92
N THR A 299 -21.48 -9.69 11.85
CA THR A 299 -21.79 -10.05 10.46
C THR A 299 -20.50 -10.16 9.63
N PHE A 300 -20.46 -11.03 8.63
CA PHE A 300 -19.26 -11.27 7.82
C PHE A 300 -19.37 -10.65 6.43
N LYS A 301 -18.26 -10.13 5.88
CA LYS A 301 -18.18 -9.61 4.51
C LYS A 301 -16.91 -10.09 3.80
N GLY A 302 -17.03 -10.35 2.50
CA GLY A 302 -15.93 -10.84 1.66
C GLY A 302 -16.08 -12.32 1.30
N PRO A 303 -14.98 -13.04 0.99
CA PRO A 303 -13.60 -12.54 0.99
C PRO A 303 -13.37 -11.42 -0.03
N PHE A 304 -12.38 -10.58 0.26
CA PHE A 304 -11.81 -9.59 -0.66
C PHE A 304 -10.44 -10.10 -1.12
N LEU A 305 -9.96 -9.68 -2.30
CA LEU A 305 -8.62 -10.03 -2.79
C LEU A 305 -7.66 -8.84 -2.73
N GLU A 306 -6.43 -9.08 -2.28
CA GLU A 306 -5.31 -8.14 -2.41
C GLU A 306 -4.09 -8.79 -3.11
N SER A 307 -3.35 -8.00 -3.89
CA SER A 307 -2.08 -8.42 -4.52
C SER A 307 -0.91 -8.53 -3.52
N THR A 308 -1.05 -7.95 -2.33
CA THR A 308 0.00 -7.83 -1.31
C THR A 308 -0.30 -8.69 -0.09
N LYS A 309 0.69 -9.46 0.39
CA LYS A 309 0.61 -10.10 1.71
C LYS A 309 1.38 -9.32 2.77
N THR A 310 0.85 -9.32 3.98
CA THR A 310 1.58 -8.94 5.19
C THR A 310 2.41 -10.10 5.73
N HIS A 311 3.37 -9.81 6.61
CA HIS A 311 4.11 -10.87 7.33
C HIS A 311 3.16 -11.72 8.19
N LEU A 312 2.17 -11.09 8.85
CA LEU A 312 1.10 -11.79 9.59
C LEU A 312 0.38 -12.84 8.72
N GLN A 313 -0.07 -12.47 7.52
CA GLN A 313 -0.78 -13.38 6.60
C GLN A 313 0.11 -14.52 6.08
N ARG A 314 1.38 -14.24 5.77
CA ARG A 314 2.32 -15.27 5.26
C ARG A 314 2.79 -16.26 6.32
N VAL A 315 2.57 -15.97 7.60
CA VAL A 315 2.89 -16.87 8.71
C VAL A 315 1.65 -17.59 9.23
N LEU A 316 0.54 -16.86 9.47
CA LEU A 316 -0.67 -17.45 10.06
C LEU A 316 -1.60 -18.13 9.06
N GLY A 317 -1.47 -17.85 7.76
CA GLY A 317 -2.49 -18.19 6.77
C GLY A 317 -3.58 -17.12 6.70
N ASP A 318 -4.13 -16.90 5.50
CA ASP A 318 -5.14 -15.87 5.26
C ASP A 318 -6.43 -16.17 6.07
N GLU A 319 -6.80 -17.45 6.16
CA GLU A 319 -8.01 -17.96 6.82
C GLU A 319 -8.00 -17.91 8.35
N ASN A 320 -6.87 -17.59 8.97
CA ASN A 320 -6.73 -17.52 10.43
C ASN A 320 -6.70 -16.07 10.94
N ILE A 321 -7.07 -15.10 10.08
CA ILE A 321 -7.07 -13.66 10.36
C ILE A 321 -8.42 -13.05 9.92
N LEU A 322 -9.06 -12.29 10.82
CA LEU A 322 -10.20 -11.43 10.52
C LEU A 322 -9.79 -9.96 10.65
N GLN A 323 -10.02 -9.15 9.61
CA GLN A 323 -9.97 -7.70 9.74
C GLN A 323 -11.35 -7.23 10.25
N VAL A 324 -11.39 -6.75 11.49
CA VAL A 324 -12.64 -6.38 12.17
C VAL A 324 -12.90 -4.88 12.02
N LYS A 325 -14.10 -4.53 11.55
CA LYS A 325 -14.64 -3.17 11.53
C LYS A 325 -15.73 -3.06 12.60
N PHE A 326 -15.64 -2.02 13.40
CA PHE A 326 -16.64 -1.66 14.41
C PHE A 326 -17.45 -0.48 13.89
N GLU A 327 -18.77 -0.56 14.08
CA GLU A 327 -19.73 0.47 13.67
C GLU A 327 -19.54 1.76 14.49
N GLU A 328 -20.00 2.88 13.92
CA GLU A 328 -19.85 4.22 14.49
C GLU A 328 -21.22 4.89 14.47
N ILE A 329 -21.58 5.53 15.57
CA ILE A 329 -22.83 6.27 15.72
C ILE A 329 -22.84 7.43 14.72
N SER A 330 -24.03 7.76 14.21
CA SER A 330 -24.25 8.87 13.27
C SER A 330 -23.68 10.20 13.82
N GLN A 331 -23.38 11.16 12.93
CA GLN A 331 -22.88 12.46 13.38
C GLN A 331 -23.98 13.37 13.95
N GLU A 332 -25.24 12.98 13.79
CA GLU A 332 -26.45 13.76 14.11
C GLU A 332 -26.98 13.49 15.54
N GLU A 333 -26.73 12.31 16.11
CA GLU A 333 -27.28 11.90 17.42
C GLU A 333 -26.37 12.27 18.63
N LYS A 334 -25.40 13.18 18.46
CA LYS A 334 -24.28 13.34 19.40
C LYS A 334 -24.56 14.25 20.61
N THR A 335 -24.96 13.66 21.74
CA THR A 335 -24.59 14.18 23.07
C THR A 335 -23.20 13.68 23.46
N GLU A 336 -22.35 14.57 24.00
CA GLU A 336 -20.91 14.35 23.86
C GLU A 336 -20.29 13.37 24.86
N ASP A 337 -20.84 13.16 26.07
CA ASP A 337 -20.23 12.31 27.10
C ASP A 337 -20.83 10.90 27.25
N ASP A 338 -22.16 10.74 27.27
CA ASP A 338 -22.78 9.42 27.48
C ASP A 338 -22.41 8.41 26.36
N LEU A 339 -22.32 8.90 25.12
CA LEU A 339 -21.94 8.07 23.95
C LEU A 339 -20.47 7.64 23.96
N LYS A 340 -19.59 8.29 24.75
CA LYS A 340 -18.18 7.87 24.87
C LYS A 340 -18.08 6.51 25.56
N ASN A 341 -18.91 6.26 26.58
CA ASN A 341 -18.90 5.01 27.35
C ASN A 341 -19.48 3.83 26.55
N HIS A 342 -20.57 4.06 25.81
CA HIS A 342 -21.28 3.02 25.04
C HIS A 342 -20.36 2.18 24.14
N TYR A 343 -19.39 2.80 23.45
CA TYR A 343 -18.42 2.06 22.63
C TYR A 343 -17.53 1.11 23.45
N PHE A 344 -17.12 1.50 24.65
CA PHE A 344 -16.32 0.67 25.54
C PHE A 344 -17.18 -0.46 26.11
N ASP A 345 -18.39 -0.15 26.57
CA ASP A 345 -19.30 -1.10 27.22
C ASP A 345 -19.77 -2.21 26.26
N VAL A 346 -20.03 -1.88 24.99
CA VAL A 346 -20.43 -2.88 23.97
C VAL A 346 -19.23 -3.64 23.41
N TYR A 347 -18.10 -2.99 23.12
CA TYR A 347 -17.02 -3.61 22.35
C TYR A 347 -15.94 -4.32 23.18
N HIS A 348 -15.73 -3.96 24.45
CA HIS A 348 -14.83 -4.75 25.30
C HIS A 348 -15.30 -6.21 25.48
N PRO A 349 -16.58 -6.49 25.80
CA PRO A 349 -17.08 -7.87 25.89
C PRO A 349 -16.87 -8.69 24.60
N VAL A 350 -17.03 -8.07 23.42
CA VAL A 350 -16.80 -8.74 22.12
C VAL A 350 -15.32 -9.11 21.94
N ALA A 351 -14.39 -8.25 22.34
CA ALA A 351 -12.96 -8.55 22.28
C ALA A 351 -12.51 -9.60 23.32
N GLU A 352 -13.09 -9.57 24.53
CA GLU A 352 -12.75 -10.46 25.64
C GLU A 352 -13.34 -11.88 25.46
N GLN A 353 -14.55 -12.00 24.92
CA GLN A 353 -15.15 -13.29 24.55
C GLN A 353 -14.49 -13.84 23.27
N GLY A 354 -14.22 -12.97 22.29
CA GLY A 354 -13.75 -13.34 20.95
C GLY A 354 -14.92 -13.56 19.98
N ILE A 355 -14.60 -13.50 18.69
CA ILE A 355 -15.57 -13.62 17.59
C ILE A 355 -15.63 -15.09 17.15
N GLU A 356 -16.83 -15.67 17.17
CA GLU A 356 -17.07 -17.06 16.72
C GLU A 356 -17.43 -17.10 15.23
N LEU A 357 -16.86 -18.04 14.49
CA LEU A 357 -17.07 -18.24 13.06
C LEU A 357 -17.04 -19.74 12.77
N GLY A 358 -18.23 -20.34 12.63
CA GLY A 358 -18.37 -21.80 12.69
C GLY A 358 -17.88 -22.31 14.04
N LEU A 359 -16.90 -23.22 14.05
CA LEU A 359 -16.26 -23.70 15.28
C LEU A 359 -14.88 -23.08 15.55
N ARG A 360 -14.47 -22.03 14.81
CA ARG A 360 -13.26 -21.25 15.10
C ARG A 360 -13.58 -20.04 15.96
N ARG A 361 -12.73 -19.73 16.94
CA ARG A 361 -12.78 -18.51 17.75
C ARG A 361 -11.59 -17.62 17.44
N TYR A 362 -11.87 -16.33 17.19
CA TYR A 362 -10.88 -15.31 16.86
C TYR A 362 -10.79 -14.29 17.98
N ARG A 363 -9.57 -13.97 18.42
CA ARG A 363 -9.30 -12.98 19.48
C ARG A 363 -8.49 -11.81 18.95
N PHE A 364 -8.68 -10.63 19.53
CA PHE A 364 -7.95 -9.42 19.15
C PHE A 364 -6.43 -9.63 19.27
N LEU A 365 -5.68 -9.22 18.23
CA LEU A 365 -4.22 -9.33 18.20
C LEU A 365 -3.54 -7.96 18.12
N VAL A 366 -3.96 -7.11 17.19
CA VAL A 366 -3.26 -5.87 16.83
C VAL A 366 -4.16 -4.92 16.04
N TYR A 367 -3.84 -3.62 16.03
CA TYR A 367 -4.49 -2.62 15.17
C TYR A 367 -3.46 -1.69 14.52
N LYS A 368 -3.89 -0.94 13.49
CA LYS A 368 -3.05 0.00 12.74
C LYS A 368 -3.89 1.04 12.00
N ASP A 369 -3.40 2.27 11.86
CA ASP A 369 -4.02 3.25 10.95
C ASP A 369 -3.89 2.78 9.48
N GLY A 370 -5.01 2.63 8.78
CA GLY A 370 -5.09 2.33 7.34
C GLY A 370 -4.53 3.45 6.43
N GLY A 371 -4.28 4.63 6.99
CA GLY A 371 -3.50 5.69 6.36
C GLY A 371 -4.23 6.46 5.26
N LYS A 372 -3.47 7.29 4.51
CA LYS A 372 -3.99 8.31 3.57
C LYS A 372 -4.86 7.76 2.43
N GLU A 373 -4.81 6.45 2.14
CA GLU A 373 -5.65 5.81 1.10
C GLU A 373 -7.02 5.37 1.64
N GLU A 374 -7.10 4.96 2.90
CA GLU A 374 -8.39 4.56 3.51
C GLU A 374 -9.11 5.76 4.16
N LYS A 375 -8.40 6.78 4.65
CA LYS A 375 -9.00 8.08 5.04
C LYS A 375 -9.77 8.76 3.90
N LYS A 376 -9.53 8.36 2.64
CA LYS A 376 -10.25 8.84 1.45
C LYS A 376 -11.44 7.95 1.06
N LYS A 377 -11.56 6.76 1.63
CA LYS A 377 -12.68 5.82 1.44
C LYS A 377 -13.70 5.90 2.57
N CYS A 378 -13.26 6.29 3.78
CA CYS A 378 -14.10 6.33 5.00
C CYS A 378 -14.73 7.70 5.30
N GLY A 379 -14.48 8.74 4.49
CA GLY A 379 -15.02 10.08 4.73
C GLY A 379 -14.55 10.66 6.08
N ASN A 380 -15.50 11.13 6.90
CA ASN A 380 -15.21 11.66 8.25
C ASN A 380 -14.92 10.56 9.30
N SER A 381 -14.97 9.27 8.94
CA SER A 381 -14.76 8.13 9.84
C SER A 381 -13.29 7.68 9.88
N SER A 382 -12.82 7.22 11.05
CA SER A 382 -11.42 6.86 11.27
C SER A 382 -11.01 5.56 10.54
N SER A 383 -9.88 5.61 9.84
CA SER A 383 -9.30 4.52 9.05
C SER A 383 -8.58 3.42 9.86
N VAL A 384 -8.78 3.33 11.17
CA VAL A 384 -8.06 2.35 11.99
C VAL A 384 -8.57 0.93 11.74
N LYS A 385 -7.67 0.08 11.21
CA LYS A 385 -7.89 -1.36 11.03
C LYS A 385 -7.64 -2.10 12.33
N CYS A 386 -8.59 -2.94 12.73
CA CYS A 386 -8.43 -3.90 13.82
C CYS A 386 -8.25 -5.31 13.24
N TYR A 387 -7.37 -6.13 13.86
CA TYR A 387 -7.09 -7.50 13.42
C TYR A 387 -7.26 -8.47 14.58
N PHE A 388 -8.08 -9.49 14.34
CA PHE A 388 -8.29 -10.63 15.23
C PHE A 388 -7.72 -11.89 14.55
N VAL A 389 -7.22 -12.85 15.34
CA VAL A 389 -6.64 -14.10 14.82
C VAL A 389 -7.23 -15.32 15.52
N ARG A 390 -7.24 -16.47 14.83
CA ARG A 390 -7.70 -17.74 15.41
C ARG A 390 -6.83 -18.10 16.62
N THR A 391 -7.47 -18.41 17.74
CA THR A 391 -6.82 -18.99 18.93
C THR A 391 -7.32 -20.40 19.23
N ASP A 392 -8.58 -20.69 18.88
CA ASP A 392 -9.25 -21.94 19.20
C ASP A 392 -10.02 -22.47 17.97
N SER A 393 -10.11 -23.79 17.81
CA SER A 393 -10.99 -24.44 16.83
C SER A 393 -11.55 -25.77 17.32
N GLY A 394 -12.84 -25.99 17.04
CA GLY A 394 -13.53 -27.26 17.22
C GLY A 394 -13.68 -28.10 15.95
N TRP A 395 -13.05 -27.71 14.82
CA TRP A 395 -13.01 -28.52 13.60
C TRP A 395 -11.80 -29.47 13.61
N ASP A 396 -12.01 -30.75 13.33
CA ASP A 396 -10.96 -31.76 13.47
C ASP A 396 -9.81 -31.58 12.46
N ARG A 397 -10.10 -31.07 11.25
CA ARG A 397 -9.09 -30.62 10.27
C ARG A 397 -8.12 -29.58 10.81
N ASP A 398 -8.55 -28.76 11.78
CA ASP A 398 -7.69 -27.75 12.40
C ASP A 398 -6.83 -28.34 13.55
N ARG A 399 -6.98 -29.61 13.96
CA ARG A 399 -6.18 -30.21 15.05
C ARG A 399 -4.81 -30.71 14.60
N GLU A 400 -4.73 -31.30 13.41
CA GLU A 400 -3.57 -32.11 13.01
C GLU A 400 -2.38 -31.28 12.47
N THR A 401 -2.57 -29.99 12.21
CA THR A 401 -1.57 -29.13 11.54
C THR A 401 -1.42 -27.72 12.12
N ASP A 402 -2.19 -27.35 13.16
CA ASP A 402 -2.29 -25.97 13.60
C ASP A 402 -1.31 -25.60 14.73
N PHE A 403 -0.29 -24.82 14.39
CA PHE A 403 0.62 -24.24 15.38
C PHE A 403 -0.04 -23.19 16.30
N LEU A 404 -1.25 -22.71 16.00
CA LEU A 404 -2.02 -21.80 16.86
C LEU A 404 -2.82 -22.52 17.94
N TYR A 405 -3.09 -23.82 17.79
CA TYR A 405 -4.00 -24.55 18.67
C TYR A 405 -3.52 -24.51 20.13
N GLY A 406 -4.34 -23.92 21.01
CA GLY A 406 -4.03 -23.77 22.43
C GLY A 406 -3.01 -22.66 22.76
N LYS A 407 -2.54 -21.87 21.78
CA LYS A 407 -1.68 -20.70 22.05
C LYS A 407 -2.50 -19.48 22.44
N THR A 408 -2.09 -18.85 23.54
CA THR A 408 -2.60 -17.53 23.94
C THR A 408 -2.19 -16.46 22.94
N VAL A 409 -2.95 -15.36 22.88
CA VAL A 409 -2.62 -14.17 22.06
C VAL A 409 -1.20 -13.67 22.36
N ASN A 410 -0.79 -13.65 23.63
CA ASN A 410 0.57 -13.23 24.01
C ASN A 410 1.66 -14.17 23.44
N GLN A 411 1.48 -15.49 23.50
CA GLN A 411 2.41 -16.44 22.86
C GLN A 411 2.49 -16.25 21.34
N ILE A 412 1.37 -15.93 20.68
CA ILE A 412 1.34 -15.59 19.26
C ILE A 412 2.14 -14.30 19.00
N ARG A 413 2.01 -13.26 19.84
CA ARG A 413 2.82 -12.04 19.72
C ARG A 413 4.32 -12.30 19.92
N LEU A 414 4.68 -13.07 20.95
CA LEU A 414 6.07 -13.46 21.23
C LEU A 414 6.72 -14.25 20.09
N SER A 415 5.92 -15.04 19.36
CA SER A 415 6.39 -15.80 18.19
C SER A 415 6.83 -14.89 17.02
N PHE A 416 6.32 -13.65 16.93
CA PHE A 416 6.74 -12.68 15.92
C PHE A 416 7.94 -11.83 16.36
N MET A 417 7.98 -11.41 17.63
CA MET A 417 9.08 -10.64 18.23
C MET A 417 8.97 -10.66 19.76
N HIS A 418 10.09 -10.46 20.47
CA HIS A 418 10.16 -10.40 21.93
C HIS A 418 9.63 -9.04 22.45
N ILE A 419 8.35 -8.76 22.14
CA ILE A 419 7.66 -7.48 22.31
C ILE A 419 7.56 -7.04 23.78
N HIS A 420 7.71 -7.96 24.73
CA HIS A 420 7.76 -7.67 26.17
C HIS A 420 8.98 -6.85 26.60
N THR A 421 10.02 -6.75 25.75
CA THR A 421 11.14 -5.80 25.96
C THR A 421 10.71 -4.34 25.82
N VAL A 422 9.56 -4.05 25.20
CA VAL A 422 9.09 -2.68 24.91
C VAL A 422 8.34 -2.09 26.11
N ARG A 423 8.95 -1.05 26.72
CA ARG A 423 8.58 -0.52 28.04
C ARG A 423 7.28 0.30 28.12
N THR A 424 6.73 0.81 27.00
CA THR A 424 5.54 1.68 26.99
C THR A 424 4.52 1.27 25.92
N LEU A 425 3.24 1.52 26.18
CA LEU A 425 2.12 1.01 25.36
C LEU A 425 2.11 1.59 23.93
N ALA A 426 2.41 2.88 23.77
CA ALA A 426 2.54 3.52 22.45
C ALA A 426 3.67 2.90 21.61
N LYS A 427 4.82 2.61 22.25
CA LYS A 427 5.94 1.91 21.60
C LYS A 427 5.54 0.46 21.27
N TYR A 428 4.87 -0.26 22.18
CA TYR A 428 4.40 -1.64 21.98
C TYR A 428 3.50 -1.75 20.74
N ILE A 429 2.46 -0.92 20.66
CA ILE A 429 1.51 -0.89 19.54
C ILE A 429 2.23 -0.55 18.23
N SER A 430 3.01 0.53 18.21
CA SER A 430 3.69 0.99 16.99
C SER A 430 4.70 -0.05 16.48
N ARG A 431 5.46 -0.70 17.36
CA ARG A 431 6.39 -1.80 17.02
C ARG A 431 5.66 -3.03 16.52
N PHE A 432 4.69 -3.54 17.28
CA PHE A 432 4.01 -4.78 16.91
C PHE A 432 3.21 -4.65 15.59
N SER A 433 2.73 -3.44 15.26
CA SER A 433 2.10 -3.13 13.97
C SER A 433 3.01 -3.28 12.73
N LEU A 434 4.32 -3.52 12.90
CA LEU A 434 5.26 -3.77 11.81
C LEU A 434 4.95 -5.07 11.04
N ILE A 435 4.38 -6.10 11.69
CA ILE A 435 3.95 -7.35 11.02
C ILE A 435 2.84 -7.13 9.99
N LEU A 436 2.08 -6.04 10.16
CA LEU A 436 1.03 -5.56 9.24
C LEU A 436 1.60 -4.66 8.13
N SER A 437 2.86 -4.85 7.73
CA SER A 437 3.44 -4.11 6.60
C SER A 437 3.21 -4.89 5.31
N LYS A 438 2.64 -4.26 4.28
CA LYS A 438 2.54 -4.83 2.93
C LYS A 438 3.96 -4.94 2.36
N THR A 439 4.43 -6.17 2.19
CA THR A 439 5.85 -6.50 2.05
C THR A 439 6.06 -7.70 1.13
N LEU A 440 7.18 -7.68 0.41
CA LEU A 440 7.73 -8.82 -0.30
C LEU A 440 8.71 -9.54 0.63
N LYS A 441 8.47 -10.81 0.94
CA LYS A 441 9.46 -11.65 1.64
C LYS A 441 10.60 -12.00 0.68
N LEU A 442 11.85 -11.81 1.09
CA LEU A 442 13.01 -12.35 0.38
C LEU A 442 13.19 -13.84 0.69
N ASN A 443 13.66 -14.61 -0.30
CA ASN A 443 13.83 -16.06 -0.20
C ASN A 443 15.19 -16.45 0.44
N ILE A 444 15.53 -15.76 1.52
CA ILE A 444 16.75 -16.00 2.32
C ILE A 444 16.36 -16.90 3.50
N ASP A 445 17.10 -17.98 3.71
CA ASP A 445 16.97 -18.75 4.94
C ASP A 445 17.69 -18.00 6.07
N LEU A 446 16.93 -17.60 7.08
CA LEU A 446 17.42 -16.92 8.28
C LEU A 446 17.78 -17.90 9.40
N SER A 447 17.90 -19.19 9.06
CA SER A 447 18.35 -20.30 9.91
C SER A 447 19.68 -20.89 9.41
N ASP A 448 20.20 -20.39 8.30
CA ASP A 448 21.47 -20.78 7.68
C ASP A 448 22.65 -20.41 8.61
N PRO A 449 23.47 -21.39 9.07
CA PRO A 449 24.57 -21.11 9.99
C PRO A 449 25.72 -20.30 9.36
N GLU A 450 25.74 -20.14 8.03
CA GLU A 450 26.67 -19.23 7.34
C GLU A 450 26.12 -17.79 7.22
N LEU A 451 24.88 -17.52 7.66
CA LEU A 451 24.31 -16.18 7.65
C LEU A 451 24.82 -15.35 8.84
N ASN A 452 25.60 -14.32 8.55
CA ASN A 452 26.08 -13.38 9.54
C ASN A 452 25.11 -12.19 9.68
N VAL A 453 24.56 -11.99 10.88
CA VAL A 453 23.67 -10.86 11.21
C VAL A 453 24.28 -10.07 12.36
N GLU A 454 24.91 -8.95 12.02
CA GLU A 454 25.64 -8.09 12.96
C GLU A 454 24.82 -6.87 13.39
N ILE A 455 25.12 -6.34 14.56
CA ILE A 455 24.60 -5.04 15.03
C ILE A 455 25.81 -4.12 15.26
N LEU A 456 25.89 -3.07 14.45
CA LEU A 456 26.89 -2.02 14.52
C LEU A 456 26.36 -0.86 15.38
N ARG A 457 27.24 -0.20 16.11
CA ARG A 457 26.89 1.07 16.77
C ARG A 457 26.56 2.15 15.76
N ASP A 458 25.68 3.07 16.13
CA ASP A 458 25.45 4.28 15.36
C ASP A 458 26.67 5.23 15.39
N ILE A 459 26.82 6.02 14.32
CA ILE A 459 27.82 7.09 14.25
C ILE A 459 27.20 8.34 14.89
N HIS A 460 27.78 8.83 15.97
CA HIS A 460 27.28 9.99 16.70
C HIS A 460 27.78 11.33 16.15
N CYS A 461 26.99 12.38 16.39
CA CYS A 461 27.40 13.77 16.16
C CYS A 461 28.57 14.15 17.09
N LYS A 462 29.53 14.96 16.60
CA LYS A 462 30.81 15.16 17.30
C LYS A 462 30.72 16.02 18.57
N ASP A 463 29.66 16.80 18.72
CA ASP A 463 29.42 17.74 19.83
C ASP A 463 28.07 17.47 20.54
N GLY A 464 27.53 16.25 20.40
CA GLY A 464 26.15 15.91 20.74
C GLY A 464 25.84 15.82 22.24
N SER A 465 25.23 16.87 22.80
CA SER A 465 24.49 16.79 24.07
C SER A 465 23.31 17.77 24.19
N THR A 466 22.79 18.27 23.06
CA THR A 466 21.79 19.37 23.03
C THR A 466 20.70 19.25 21.97
N PHE A 467 20.75 18.25 21.08
CA PHE A 467 19.73 18.04 20.04
C PHE A 467 18.82 16.84 20.35
N LEU A 468 17.73 16.69 19.60
CA LEU A 468 16.75 15.62 19.83
C LEU A 468 17.23 14.24 19.31
N LYS A 469 18.18 14.24 18.36
CA LYS A 469 18.89 13.07 17.84
C LYS A 469 20.35 13.44 17.55
N ASP A 470 21.29 12.84 18.28
CA ASP A 470 22.74 13.04 18.08
C ASP A 470 23.38 11.91 17.25
N ILE A 471 22.74 11.50 16.13
CA ILE A 471 23.13 10.34 15.31
C ILE A 471 23.11 10.67 13.80
N HIS A 472 24.18 10.27 13.09
CA HIS A 472 24.39 10.39 11.64
C HIS A 472 23.93 9.17 10.82
N THR A 473 23.54 8.06 11.45
CA THR A 473 23.19 6.78 10.76
C THR A 473 21.79 6.25 11.06
N ASP A 474 20.90 7.07 11.63
CA ASP A 474 19.59 6.65 12.14
C ASP A 474 18.77 5.89 11.08
N GLY A 475 18.59 4.59 11.29
CA GLY A 475 17.74 3.75 10.46
C GLY A 475 18.41 3.14 9.21
N THR A 476 19.72 3.26 8.97
CA THR A 476 20.39 2.69 7.78
C THR A 476 21.58 1.78 8.09
N GLY A 477 21.59 0.59 7.49
CA GLY A 477 22.60 -0.45 7.65
C GLY A 477 23.05 -1.03 6.30
N PHE A 478 23.71 -2.19 6.31
CA PHE A 478 24.32 -2.78 5.12
C PHE A 478 23.85 -4.20 4.81
N ILE A 479 23.93 -4.59 3.55
CA ILE A 479 23.69 -5.95 3.08
C ILE A 479 24.67 -6.34 1.97
N SER A 480 25.16 -7.57 2.05
CA SER A 480 26.04 -8.18 1.05
C SER A 480 25.36 -8.34 -0.31
N GLU A 481 26.14 -8.23 -1.39
CA GLU A 481 25.61 -8.23 -2.77
C GLU A 481 24.85 -9.53 -3.14
N ASP A 482 25.29 -10.68 -2.65
CA ASP A 482 24.67 -11.98 -2.93
C ASP A 482 23.28 -12.16 -2.29
N LEU A 483 23.04 -11.53 -1.14
CA LEU A 483 21.71 -11.44 -0.55
C LEU A 483 20.86 -10.37 -1.26
N ALA A 484 21.46 -9.22 -1.60
CA ALA A 484 20.78 -8.13 -2.27
C ALA A 484 20.26 -8.51 -3.67
N LEU A 485 21.01 -9.33 -4.42
CA LEU A 485 20.63 -9.86 -5.73
C LEU A 485 19.37 -10.77 -5.70
N GLN A 486 18.92 -11.19 -4.52
CA GLN A 486 17.64 -11.91 -4.36
C GLN A 486 16.43 -10.96 -4.33
N CYS A 487 16.64 -9.66 -4.17
CA CYS A 487 15.59 -8.66 -4.26
C CYS A 487 15.36 -8.23 -5.72
N PRO A 488 14.11 -8.25 -6.23
CA PRO A 488 13.78 -7.63 -7.51
C PRO A 488 14.09 -6.13 -7.49
N THR A 489 14.64 -5.60 -8.59
CA THR A 489 15.10 -4.20 -8.68
C THR A 489 14.00 -3.16 -8.40
N TYR A 490 12.74 -3.48 -8.73
CA TYR A 490 11.60 -2.56 -8.64
C TYR A 490 10.50 -3.09 -7.69
N VAL A 491 10.67 -2.88 -6.39
CA VAL A 491 9.67 -3.18 -5.35
C VAL A 491 9.10 -1.90 -4.75
N PHE A 492 7.77 -1.79 -4.67
CA PHE A 492 7.05 -0.66 -4.06
C PHE A 492 5.79 -1.14 -3.30
N LYS A 493 5.68 -0.76 -2.01
CA LYS A 493 4.67 -1.28 -1.05
C LYS A 493 4.54 -2.82 -1.06
N GLY A 494 5.65 -3.53 -1.28
CA GLY A 494 5.69 -4.99 -1.39
C GLY A 494 5.16 -5.59 -2.71
N ASN A 495 4.72 -4.78 -3.68
CA ASN A 495 4.46 -5.25 -5.05
C ASN A 495 5.74 -5.10 -5.89
N ILE A 496 6.02 -6.08 -6.74
CA ILE A 496 6.98 -5.90 -7.84
C ILE A 496 6.30 -5.05 -8.91
N GLN A 497 6.94 -3.94 -9.32
CA GLN A 497 6.51 -3.17 -10.49
C GLN A 497 7.29 -3.66 -11.71
N ALA A 498 6.62 -3.85 -12.84
CA ALA A 498 7.33 -3.88 -14.11
C ALA A 498 7.90 -2.48 -14.37
N ASP A 499 9.11 -2.39 -14.92
CA ASP A 499 9.62 -1.11 -15.41
C ASP A 499 8.68 -0.60 -16.51
N LYS A 500 8.22 0.65 -16.35
CA LYS A 500 7.24 1.26 -17.24
C LYS A 500 7.88 1.93 -18.46
N ASP A 501 9.15 2.32 -18.35
CA ASP A 501 9.83 3.04 -19.43
C ASP A 501 10.26 2.08 -20.56
N GLY A 502 10.34 0.78 -20.27
CA GLY A 502 10.51 -0.32 -21.23
C GLY A 502 9.36 -0.51 -22.24
N LEU A 503 8.33 0.36 -22.24
CA LEU A 503 7.41 0.47 -23.39
C LEU A 503 8.08 1.13 -24.61
N MET A 504 9.25 1.75 -24.45
CA MET A 504 10.13 2.16 -25.55
C MET A 504 10.81 0.92 -26.18
N LEU A 505 10.16 0.37 -27.23
CA LEU A 505 10.74 -0.54 -28.23
C LEU A 505 11.37 -1.85 -27.71
N GLY A 506 10.52 -2.85 -27.42
CA GLY A 506 10.96 -4.24 -27.25
C GLY A 506 9.86 -5.25 -27.61
N PRO A 507 10.17 -6.37 -28.32
CA PRO A 507 9.16 -7.35 -28.70
C PRO A 507 8.61 -8.10 -27.48
N ALA A 508 7.28 -8.22 -27.41
CA ALA A 508 6.57 -8.83 -26.28
C ALA A 508 6.73 -10.36 -26.22
N SER A 509 7.93 -10.85 -25.89
CA SER A 509 8.19 -12.27 -25.68
C SER A 509 7.46 -12.76 -24.43
N SER A 510 6.28 -13.37 -24.58
CA SER A 510 5.43 -13.88 -23.48
C SER A 510 5.98 -15.15 -22.79
N LYS A 511 7.29 -15.22 -22.59
CA LYS A 511 7.87 -16.02 -21.51
C LYS A 511 7.82 -15.15 -20.25
N ARG A 512 7.75 -15.79 -19.08
CA ARG A 512 8.38 -15.17 -17.91
C ARG A 512 9.86 -15.05 -18.23
N GLN A 513 10.30 -13.87 -18.68
CA GLN A 513 11.67 -13.48 -18.40
C GLN A 513 11.84 -13.67 -16.89
N LYS A 514 12.79 -14.52 -16.50
CA LYS A 514 13.55 -14.18 -15.30
C LYS A 514 14.01 -12.75 -15.55
N ILE A 515 13.70 -11.82 -14.66
CA ILE A 515 14.38 -10.54 -14.67
C ILE A 515 15.86 -10.93 -14.52
N HIS A 516 16.61 -10.83 -15.62
CA HIS A 516 18.04 -10.99 -15.56
C HIS A 516 18.51 -9.72 -14.89
N ASN A 517 19.20 -9.85 -13.75
CA ASN A 517 19.75 -8.72 -12.99
C ASN A 517 20.94 -8.09 -13.73
N ASN A 518 20.76 -7.74 -15.01
CA ASN A 518 21.75 -7.04 -15.83
C ASN A 518 22.03 -5.64 -15.27
N ASP A 519 21.05 -5.05 -14.58
CA ASP A 519 21.16 -3.77 -13.86
C ASP A 519 21.68 -3.92 -12.42
N GLY A 520 22.03 -5.15 -11.99
CA GLY A 520 22.48 -5.44 -10.63
C GLY A 520 21.37 -5.41 -9.56
N PRO A 521 21.74 -5.37 -8.27
CA PRO A 521 20.80 -5.26 -7.16
C PRO A 521 20.32 -3.81 -6.94
N PRO A 522 19.13 -3.61 -6.34
CA PRO A 522 18.69 -2.28 -5.92
C PRO A 522 19.64 -1.71 -4.84
N LEU A 523 20.09 -0.46 -5.02
CA LEU A 523 21.06 0.24 -4.16
C LEU A 523 20.63 0.26 -2.67
N LEU A 524 19.37 0.60 -2.40
CA LEU A 524 18.75 0.56 -1.08
C LEU A 524 17.51 -0.34 -1.08
N MET A 525 17.34 -1.11 0.00
CA MET A 525 16.11 -1.83 0.31
C MET A 525 15.53 -1.32 1.63
N GLN A 526 14.29 -0.84 1.62
CA GLN A 526 13.57 -0.48 2.83
C GLN A 526 12.93 -1.72 3.45
N VAL A 527 13.49 -2.21 4.56
CA VAL A 527 13.20 -3.54 5.12
C VAL A 527 12.52 -3.52 6.48
N ARG A 528 11.91 -4.65 6.82
CA ARG A 528 11.63 -5.06 8.20
C ARG A 528 12.23 -6.45 8.38
N LEU A 529 13.03 -6.64 9.42
CA LEU A 529 13.66 -7.93 9.73
C LEU A 529 13.06 -8.44 11.04
N PHE A 530 12.62 -9.70 11.02
CA PHE A 530 12.22 -10.49 12.17
C PHE A 530 13.25 -11.62 12.30
N TYR A 531 13.98 -11.67 13.41
CA TYR A 531 15.14 -12.56 13.57
C TYR A 531 15.30 -13.02 15.02
N TYR A 532 14.87 -14.24 15.31
CA TYR A 532 14.94 -14.87 16.64
C TYR A 532 14.45 -13.96 17.78
N GLY A 533 13.28 -13.34 17.60
CA GLY A 533 12.70 -12.40 18.55
C GLY A 533 13.08 -10.93 18.37
N LEU A 534 14.22 -10.63 17.74
CA LEU A 534 14.60 -9.25 17.37
C LEU A 534 13.69 -8.74 16.24
N CYS A 535 13.28 -7.48 16.33
CA CYS A 535 12.63 -6.78 15.21
C CYS A 535 13.37 -5.49 14.87
N ALA A 536 13.83 -5.38 13.62
CA ALA A 536 14.46 -4.18 13.08
C ALA A 536 13.65 -3.58 11.91
N LYS A 537 13.70 -2.24 11.78
CA LYS A 537 13.13 -1.47 10.67
C LYS A 537 14.15 -0.43 10.23
N GLY A 538 14.45 -0.41 8.93
CA GLY A 538 15.38 0.56 8.36
C GLY A 538 15.52 0.42 6.85
N THR A 539 16.57 1.03 6.31
CA THR A 539 17.12 0.70 4.98
C THR A 539 18.37 -0.17 5.10
N LEU A 540 18.60 -1.02 4.10
CA LEU A 540 19.87 -1.73 3.89
C LEU A 540 20.48 -1.27 2.58
N LEU A 541 21.69 -0.73 2.66
CA LEU A 541 22.55 -0.29 1.56
C LEU A 541 23.38 -1.48 1.07
N VAL A 542 23.40 -1.72 -0.25
CA VAL A 542 24.25 -2.77 -0.83
C VAL A 542 25.72 -2.41 -0.65
N ASN A 543 26.49 -3.32 -0.05
CA ASN A 543 27.92 -3.17 0.17
C ASN A 543 28.67 -4.40 -0.35
N LYS A 544 29.39 -4.20 -1.46
CA LYS A 544 30.19 -5.21 -2.18
C LYS A 544 31.47 -5.62 -1.45
N LEU A 545 31.89 -4.86 -0.44
CA LEU A 545 33.07 -5.13 0.38
C LEU A 545 32.74 -6.07 1.56
N LEU A 546 31.46 -6.37 1.81
CA LEU A 546 31.07 -7.33 2.84
C LEU A 546 31.35 -8.78 2.41
N PRO A 547 31.66 -9.67 3.36
CA PRO A 547 31.57 -11.11 3.14
C PRO A 547 30.16 -11.50 2.65
N LYS A 548 30.08 -12.59 1.89
CA LYS A 548 28.81 -13.17 1.45
C LYS A 548 27.92 -13.53 2.65
N LYS A 549 26.61 -13.61 2.43
CA LYS A 549 25.62 -13.91 3.47
C LYS A 549 25.70 -12.99 4.71
N THR A 550 26.14 -11.74 4.56
CA THR A 550 26.22 -10.76 5.66
C THR A 550 25.11 -9.71 5.59
N ILE A 551 24.49 -9.43 6.75
CA ILE A 551 23.59 -8.30 7.02
C ILE A 551 24.14 -7.55 8.24
N GLN A 552 24.25 -6.22 8.15
CA GLN A 552 24.68 -5.37 9.26
C GLN A 552 23.58 -4.35 9.59
N LEU A 553 23.09 -4.36 10.81
CA LEU A 553 22.12 -3.41 11.34
C LEU A 553 22.83 -2.29 12.11
N ARG A 554 22.15 -1.17 12.36
CA ARG A 554 22.53 -0.20 13.40
C ARG A 554 21.67 -0.39 14.65
N ASP A 555 22.17 0.02 15.82
CA ASP A 555 21.39 0.09 17.06
C ASP A 555 20.04 0.80 16.84
N SER A 556 20.06 1.96 16.16
CA SER A 556 18.88 2.74 15.77
C SER A 556 17.86 1.96 14.94
N MET A 557 18.27 0.99 14.13
CA MET A 557 17.36 0.14 13.35
C MET A 557 16.61 -0.87 14.22
N VAL A 558 17.17 -1.29 15.35
CA VAL A 558 16.55 -2.24 16.27
C VAL A 558 15.37 -1.55 16.97
N LYS A 559 14.16 -2.06 16.72
CA LYS A 559 12.92 -1.47 17.24
C LYS A 559 12.34 -2.31 18.39
N VAL A 560 12.69 -3.60 18.48
CA VAL A 560 12.42 -4.55 19.57
C VAL A 560 13.67 -5.40 19.81
N GLU A 561 14.12 -5.49 21.06
CA GLU A 561 15.33 -6.22 21.47
C GLU A 561 15.08 -7.74 21.59
N ARG A 562 16.15 -8.53 21.52
CA ARG A 562 16.09 -9.98 21.73
C ARG A 562 16.28 -10.33 23.21
N ASP A 563 15.22 -10.79 23.86
CA ASP A 563 15.36 -11.52 25.13
C ASP A 563 15.88 -12.94 24.87
N ASP A 564 17.14 -13.21 25.20
CA ASP A 564 17.79 -14.52 25.05
C ASP A 564 17.08 -15.63 25.86
N LYS A 565 16.37 -15.28 26.95
CA LYS A 565 15.68 -16.25 27.81
C LYS A 565 14.46 -16.90 27.15
N MET A 566 13.93 -16.30 26.09
CA MET A 566 12.79 -16.82 25.33
C MET A 566 13.20 -17.75 24.17
N LEU A 567 14.49 -17.80 23.84
CA LEU A 567 15.01 -18.68 22.79
C LEU A 567 14.79 -20.15 23.17
N GLY A 568 14.24 -20.93 22.24
CA GLY A 568 13.83 -22.32 22.47
C GLY A 568 12.50 -22.48 23.24
N ILE A 569 12.04 -21.48 23.98
CA ILE A 569 10.71 -21.49 24.64
C ILE A 569 9.61 -21.15 23.63
N VAL A 570 9.85 -20.16 22.76
CA VAL A 570 8.88 -19.72 21.74
C VAL A 570 9.49 -19.84 20.34
N GLN A 571 8.76 -20.50 19.44
CA GLN A 571 9.14 -20.61 18.02
C GLN A 571 9.09 -19.22 17.36
N SER A 572 10.23 -18.74 16.85
CA SER A 572 10.33 -17.45 16.18
C SER A 572 9.97 -17.53 14.69
N PHE A 573 9.22 -16.55 14.19
CA PHE A 573 8.85 -16.42 12.78
C PHE A 573 9.82 -15.53 12.01
N ASN A 574 10.99 -16.07 11.71
CA ASN A 574 12.06 -15.33 11.04
C ASN A 574 11.67 -14.94 9.59
N SER A 575 11.86 -13.67 9.22
CA SER A 575 11.69 -13.20 7.84
C SER A 575 12.35 -11.84 7.57
N LEU A 576 12.86 -11.65 6.34
CA LEU A 576 13.32 -10.37 5.82
C LEU A 576 12.31 -9.84 4.77
N GLU A 577 11.74 -8.69 5.06
CA GLU A 577 10.52 -8.17 4.45
C GLU A 577 10.76 -6.80 3.78
N VAL A 578 10.84 -6.75 2.45
CA VAL A 578 11.05 -5.52 1.68
C VAL A 578 9.73 -4.79 1.46
N VAL A 579 9.65 -3.51 1.82
CA VAL A 579 8.52 -2.63 1.46
C VAL A 579 8.80 -1.90 0.16
N ASN A 580 9.95 -1.23 0.07
CA ASN A 580 10.35 -0.40 -1.06
C ASN A 580 11.83 -0.64 -1.41
N THR A 581 12.22 -0.22 -2.60
CA THR A 581 13.61 -0.20 -3.09
C THR A 581 14.00 1.21 -3.52
N SER A 582 15.29 1.48 -3.74
CA SER A 582 15.76 2.59 -4.59
C SER A 582 15.26 2.36 -6.02
N ASN A 583 14.28 3.15 -6.47
CA ASN A 583 13.66 3.05 -7.78
C ASN A 583 14.03 4.27 -8.65
N ARG A 584 13.95 4.14 -9.98
CA ARG A 584 14.06 5.28 -10.90
C ARG A 584 13.09 6.40 -10.50
N PRO A 585 13.54 7.66 -10.35
CA PRO A 585 12.67 8.79 -10.02
C PRO A 585 11.55 8.97 -11.04
N LYS A 586 10.34 9.26 -10.56
CA LYS A 586 9.15 9.56 -11.40
C LYS A 586 8.99 11.07 -11.57
N LYS A 587 8.26 11.52 -12.60
CA LYS A 587 8.00 12.95 -12.92
C LYS A 587 7.71 13.76 -11.65
N VAL A 588 8.62 14.67 -11.30
CA VAL A 588 8.55 15.45 -10.06
C VAL A 588 7.56 16.60 -10.21
N HIS A 589 6.80 16.83 -9.16
CA HIS A 589 5.85 17.92 -9.05
C HIS A 589 6.09 18.66 -7.73
N LEU A 590 6.01 19.98 -7.80
CA LEU A 590 5.93 20.84 -6.63
C LEU A 590 4.62 20.58 -5.86
N SER A 591 4.51 21.15 -4.66
CA SER A 591 3.29 21.13 -3.85
C SER A 591 3.08 22.51 -3.23
N ARG A 592 1.85 22.84 -2.81
CA ARG A 592 1.55 24.15 -2.16
C ARG A 592 2.54 24.49 -1.05
N TYR A 593 2.88 23.53 -0.20
CA TYR A 593 3.92 23.67 0.85
C TYR A 593 5.28 24.07 0.28
N LEU A 594 5.81 23.31 -0.69
CA LEU A 594 7.12 23.57 -1.28
C LEU A 594 7.14 24.88 -2.10
N ILE A 595 6.04 25.24 -2.77
CA ILE A 595 5.89 26.53 -3.47
C ILE A 595 5.95 27.68 -2.47
N SER A 596 5.21 27.60 -1.35
CA SER A 596 5.25 28.62 -0.31
C SER A 596 6.64 28.77 0.32
N LEU A 597 7.34 27.67 0.60
CA LEU A 597 8.69 27.71 1.18
C LEU A 597 9.74 28.25 0.18
N LEU A 598 9.70 27.82 -1.09
CA LEU A 598 10.60 28.34 -2.13
C LEU A 598 10.35 29.83 -2.41
N HIS A 599 9.09 30.26 -2.49
CA HIS A 599 8.73 31.66 -2.71
C HIS A 599 9.13 32.54 -1.51
N TYR A 600 8.94 32.06 -0.28
CA TYR A 600 9.46 32.72 0.94
C TYR A 600 10.99 32.83 0.94
N GLY A 601 11.68 31.80 0.43
CA GLY A 601 13.13 31.84 0.18
C GLY A 601 13.57 32.80 -0.93
N GLY A 602 12.65 33.51 -1.60
CA GLY A 602 12.95 34.53 -2.60
C GLY A 602 12.81 34.10 -4.06
N VAL A 603 12.33 32.88 -4.35
CA VAL A 603 12.06 32.45 -5.73
C VAL A 603 10.89 33.27 -6.32
N PRO A 604 11.06 33.91 -7.49
CA PRO A 604 10.06 34.82 -8.06
C PRO A 604 8.72 34.15 -8.39
N ALA A 605 7.63 34.91 -8.31
CA ALA A 605 6.28 34.45 -8.64
C ALA A 605 6.17 34.02 -10.12
N GLU A 606 6.87 34.77 -10.98
CA GLU A 606 7.00 34.61 -12.42
C GLU A 606 7.51 33.21 -12.80
N PHE A 607 8.40 32.63 -11.98
CA PHE A 607 8.93 31.28 -12.21
C PHE A 607 7.82 30.22 -12.13
N PHE A 608 7.07 30.18 -11.04
CA PHE A 608 5.97 29.22 -10.86
C PHE A 608 4.84 29.45 -11.86
N LEU A 609 4.52 30.73 -12.15
CA LEU A 609 3.53 31.10 -13.16
C LEU A 609 3.99 30.79 -14.60
N GLY A 610 5.29 30.72 -14.84
CA GLY A 610 5.92 30.26 -16.08
C GLY A 610 5.77 28.75 -16.25
N LEU A 611 6.22 27.95 -15.27
CA LEU A 611 6.00 26.50 -15.24
C LEU A 611 4.52 26.12 -15.43
N LEU A 612 3.62 26.86 -14.77
CA LEU A 612 2.18 26.68 -14.90
C LEU A 612 1.67 26.98 -16.31
N SER A 613 2.19 28.02 -16.97
CA SER A 613 1.82 28.34 -18.36
C SER A 613 2.20 27.21 -19.30
N SER A 614 3.41 26.66 -19.14
CA SER A 614 3.91 25.54 -19.94
C SER A 614 3.07 24.28 -19.73
N ALA A 615 2.68 23.98 -18.49
CA ALA A 615 1.83 22.83 -18.19
C ALA A 615 0.39 22.97 -18.75
N LEU A 616 -0.18 24.17 -18.70
CA LEU A 616 -1.51 24.44 -19.29
C LEU A 616 -1.47 24.37 -20.83
N ALA A 617 -0.42 24.91 -21.46
CA ALA A 617 -0.24 24.82 -22.91
C ALA A 617 0.04 23.38 -23.38
N GLU A 618 0.84 22.60 -22.64
CA GLU A 618 1.04 21.15 -22.87
C GLU A 618 -0.30 20.40 -22.82
N ALA A 619 -1.12 20.64 -21.80
CA ALA A 619 -2.44 20.04 -21.69
C ALA A 619 -3.37 20.42 -22.86
N GLU A 620 -3.41 21.70 -23.29
CA GLU A 620 -4.24 22.12 -24.44
C GLU A 620 -3.75 21.54 -25.77
N SER A 621 -2.43 21.46 -25.99
CA SER A 621 -1.84 20.91 -27.21
C SER A 621 -2.23 19.45 -27.47
N CYS A 622 -2.59 18.68 -26.42
CA CYS A 622 -2.99 17.29 -26.56
C CYS A 622 -4.28 17.08 -27.37
N ARG A 623 -5.02 18.15 -27.68
CA ARG A 623 -6.18 18.15 -28.59
C ARG A 623 -5.80 18.05 -30.07
N TYR A 624 -4.60 18.48 -30.45
CA TYR A 624 -4.21 18.72 -31.85
C TYR A 624 -2.86 18.10 -32.22
N ASP A 625 -1.93 17.97 -31.25
CA ASP A 625 -0.62 17.32 -31.44
C ASP A 625 -0.63 15.87 -30.92
N ARG A 626 -0.20 14.93 -31.77
CA ARG A 626 -0.24 13.49 -31.49
C ARG A 626 0.77 13.06 -30.41
N LYS A 627 1.87 13.78 -30.23
CA LYS A 627 2.90 13.49 -29.20
C LYS A 627 2.39 13.93 -27.82
N ALA A 628 1.79 15.11 -27.73
CA ALA A 628 1.13 15.60 -26.52
C ALA A 628 -0.05 14.71 -26.13
N ALA A 629 -0.90 14.31 -27.09
CA ALA A 629 -1.99 13.36 -26.87
C ALA A 629 -1.48 12.03 -26.27
N LEU A 630 -0.45 11.43 -26.87
CA LEU A 630 0.13 10.17 -26.39
C LEU A 630 0.78 10.34 -25.00
N LYS A 631 1.50 11.44 -24.77
CA LYS A 631 2.13 11.76 -23.49
C LYS A 631 1.10 11.92 -22.36
N VAL A 632 -0.03 12.59 -22.63
CA VAL A 632 -1.15 12.68 -21.68
C VAL A 632 -1.77 11.30 -21.43
N ALA A 633 -2.02 10.50 -22.48
CA ALA A 633 -2.57 9.14 -22.32
C ALA A 633 -1.68 8.22 -21.46
N LEU A 634 -0.36 8.28 -21.64
CA LEU A 634 0.63 7.51 -20.86
C LEU A 634 0.82 8.06 -19.43
N ASN A 635 0.71 9.37 -19.20
CA ASN A 635 0.71 9.94 -17.85
C ASN A 635 -0.54 9.52 -17.03
N TYR A 636 -1.67 9.26 -17.70
CA TYR A 636 -2.97 9.00 -17.08
C TYR A 636 -3.49 7.57 -17.27
N GLU A 637 -2.61 6.56 -17.28
CA GLU A 637 -2.95 5.12 -17.32
C GLU A 637 -4.00 4.68 -16.27
N GLY A 638 -4.09 5.33 -15.11
CA GLY A 638 -5.12 5.06 -14.10
C GLY A 638 -6.55 5.43 -14.55
N ILE A 639 -6.68 6.25 -15.59
CA ILE A 639 -7.90 6.59 -16.34
C ILE A 639 -7.95 5.76 -17.64
N ASP A 640 -6.80 5.28 -18.13
CA ASP A 640 -6.70 4.54 -19.38
C ASP A 640 -6.81 3.02 -19.26
N ASN A 641 -8.06 2.55 -19.22
CA ASN A 641 -8.46 1.14 -19.29
C ASN A 641 -7.63 0.37 -20.36
N ASP A 642 -6.67 -0.46 -19.92
CA ASP A 642 -5.74 -1.20 -20.78
C ASP A 642 -5.00 -0.35 -21.85
N HIS A 643 -4.58 0.88 -21.51
CA HIS A 643 -3.88 1.81 -22.42
C HIS A 643 -4.64 2.04 -23.76
N LEU A 644 -5.97 2.01 -23.71
CA LEU A 644 -6.87 2.11 -24.86
C LEU A 644 -6.72 3.44 -25.62
N THR A 645 -6.64 4.56 -24.91
CA THR A 645 -6.47 5.91 -25.49
C THR A 645 -5.11 6.00 -26.18
N ALA A 646 -4.04 5.51 -25.54
CA ALA A 646 -2.72 5.42 -26.17
C ALA A 646 -2.75 4.54 -27.44
N ARG A 647 -3.49 3.43 -27.45
CA ARG A 647 -3.60 2.55 -28.63
C ARG A 647 -4.39 3.16 -29.79
N MET A 648 -5.44 3.92 -29.52
CA MET A 648 -6.17 4.67 -30.55
C MET A 648 -5.23 5.70 -31.21
N ILE A 649 -4.42 6.40 -30.42
CA ILE A 649 -3.42 7.36 -30.92
C ILE A 649 -2.32 6.67 -31.75
N MET A 650 -1.78 5.53 -31.29
CA MET A 650 -0.73 4.77 -31.99
C MET A 650 -1.23 4.05 -33.27
N SER A 651 -2.52 3.74 -33.38
CA SER A 651 -3.14 3.22 -34.60
C SER A 651 -3.43 4.31 -35.65
N GLY A 652 -3.10 5.58 -35.36
CA GLY A 652 -3.22 6.70 -36.29
C GLY A 652 -4.54 7.44 -36.27
N MET A 653 -5.54 6.95 -35.53
CA MET A 653 -6.87 7.57 -35.42
C MET A 653 -6.77 9.08 -35.15
N PRO A 654 -7.63 9.89 -35.78
CA PRO A 654 -7.55 11.33 -35.68
C PRO A 654 -8.00 11.78 -34.29
N LEU A 655 -7.40 12.87 -33.77
CA LEU A 655 -7.60 13.30 -32.38
C LEU A 655 -9.00 13.91 -32.11
N ASP A 656 -9.75 14.18 -33.18
CA ASP A 656 -11.16 14.56 -33.16
C ASP A 656 -12.12 13.35 -33.19
N GLU A 657 -11.61 12.11 -33.22
CA GLU A 657 -12.45 10.92 -33.00
C GLU A 657 -13.22 11.09 -31.67
N PRO A 658 -14.57 11.09 -31.68
CA PRO A 658 -15.37 11.56 -30.56
C PRO A 658 -15.06 10.89 -29.21
N PHE A 659 -14.76 9.60 -29.18
CA PHE A 659 -14.42 8.93 -27.92
C PHE A 659 -13.00 9.22 -27.46
N LEU A 660 -12.01 9.23 -28.36
CA LEU A 660 -10.64 9.64 -28.08
C LEU A 660 -10.60 11.07 -27.52
N GLN A 661 -11.28 12.00 -28.17
CA GLN A 661 -11.36 13.40 -27.76
C GLN A 661 -12.04 13.56 -26.40
N TYR A 662 -13.14 12.82 -26.14
CA TYR A 662 -13.79 12.75 -24.83
C TYR A 662 -12.83 12.21 -23.73
N ARG A 663 -12.04 11.18 -24.04
CA ARG A 663 -11.11 10.55 -23.09
C ARG A 663 -9.92 11.44 -22.77
N LEU A 664 -9.35 12.13 -23.76
CA LEU A 664 -8.37 13.21 -23.55
C LEU A 664 -8.99 14.34 -22.70
N GLY A 665 -10.26 14.68 -22.93
CA GLY A 665 -11.07 15.58 -22.10
C GLY A 665 -11.09 15.21 -20.61
N LEU A 666 -11.28 13.93 -20.28
CA LEU A 666 -11.22 13.43 -18.89
C LEU A 666 -9.81 13.54 -18.29
N MET A 667 -8.77 13.25 -19.08
CA MET A 667 -7.37 13.30 -18.64
C MET A 667 -6.93 14.75 -18.36
N MET A 668 -7.20 15.68 -19.29
CA MET A 668 -7.03 17.13 -19.07
C MET A 668 -7.80 17.61 -17.83
N GLY A 669 -8.99 17.05 -17.56
CA GLY A 669 -9.78 17.35 -16.36
C GLY A 669 -9.08 16.97 -15.05
N GLU A 670 -8.43 15.80 -14.98
CA GLU A 670 -7.65 15.39 -13.80
C GLU A 670 -6.28 16.10 -13.71
N GLU A 671 -5.66 16.47 -14.84
CA GLU A 671 -4.48 17.34 -14.85
C GLU A 671 -4.80 18.74 -14.31
N ARG A 672 -5.91 19.34 -14.75
CA ARG A 672 -6.40 20.64 -14.24
C ARG A 672 -6.68 20.58 -12.73
N LYS A 673 -7.28 19.50 -12.22
CA LYS A 673 -7.44 19.28 -10.75
C LYS A 673 -6.09 19.15 -10.03
N GLY A 674 -5.08 18.56 -10.69
CA GLY A 674 -3.70 18.53 -10.20
C GLY A 674 -3.10 19.93 -10.07
N LEU A 675 -3.23 20.75 -11.12
CA LEU A 675 -2.73 22.13 -11.15
C LEU A 675 -3.45 23.03 -10.15
N LEU A 676 -4.79 22.95 -10.03
CA LEU A 676 -5.56 23.62 -8.97
C LEU A 676 -5.03 23.25 -7.58
N ALA A 677 -4.72 21.97 -7.34
CA ALA A 677 -4.11 21.48 -6.10
C ALA A 677 -2.63 21.88 -5.92
N GLY A 678 -2.06 22.71 -6.79
CA GLY A 678 -0.67 23.20 -6.73
C GLY A 678 0.38 22.17 -7.15
N LYS A 679 0.02 21.14 -7.92
CA LYS A 679 0.94 20.11 -8.42
C LYS A 679 1.56 20.50 -9.76
N ILE A 680 2.41 21.52 -9.74
CA ILE A 680 3.10 21.99 -10.95
C ILE A 680 4.33 21.11 -11.20
N ALA A 681 4.47 20.58 -12.42
CA ALA A 681 5.64 19.78 -12.80
C ALA A 681 6.92 20.64 -12.89
N ILE A 682 8.08 20.05 -12.59
CA ILE A 682 9.38 20.73 -12.66
C ILE A 682 10.47 19.77 -13.17
N SER A 683 11.38 20.28 -14.01
CA SER A 683 12.54 19.54 -14.53
C SER A 683 13.68 19.47 -13.50
N ASP A 684 14.73 18.71 -13.83
CA ASP A 684 16.03 18.74 -13.13
C ASP A 684 15.90 18.49 -11.61
N SER A 685 14.86 17.74 -11.24
CA SER A 685 14.40 17.51 -9.89
C SER A 685 13.98 16.06 -9.71
N TYR A 686 14.32 15.47 -8.57
CA TYR A 686 14.24 14.04 -8.31
C TYR A 686 13.66 13.77 -6.91
N TYR A 687 13.00 12.63 -6.74
CA TYR A 687 12.66 12.09 -5.43
C TYR A 687 13.50 10.83 -5.20
N LEU A 688 14.40 10.87 -4.20
CA LEU A 688 15.42 9.84 -3.95
C LEU A 688 15.40 9.36 -2.50
N MET A 689 15.66 8.08 -2.27
CA MET A 689 15.78 7.53 -0.92
C MET A 689 17.13 7.95 -0.31
N GLY A 690 17.11 8.38 0.96
CA GLY A 690 18.32 8.80 1.67
C GLY A 690 19.04 7.66 2.41
N THR A 691 20.36 7.77 2.51
CA THR A 691 21.23 6.95 3.36
C THR A 691 22.46 7.75 3.81
N ALA A 692 23.26 7.19 4.71
CA ALA A 692 24.51 7.79 5.18
C ALA A 692 25.69 7.35 4.31
N ASP A 693 26.70 8.20 4.14
CA ASP A 693 27.93 7.90 3.41
C ASP A 693 28.79 6.83 4.13
N PRO A 694 28.96 5.62 3.55
CA PRO A 694 29.82 4.58 4.11
C PRO A 694 31.32 4.88 4.02
N THR A 695 31.73 5.84 3.18
CA THR A 695 33.14 6.15 2.93
C THR A 695 33.71 7.21 3.87
N GLY A 696 32.84 8.01 4.51
CA GLY A 696 33.22 9.13 5.37
C GLY A 696 33.99 10.24 4.65
N LYS A 697 33.73 10.44 3.35
CA LYS A 697 34.45 11.39 2.48
C LYS A 697 33.69 12.69 2.27
N LEU A 698 32.36 12.68 2.39
CA LEU A 698 31.55 13.89 2.25
C LEU A 698 31.80 14.85 3.42
N GLY A 699 32.08 16.13 3.12
CA GLY A 699 32.10 17.20 4.10
C GLY A 699 30.70 17.61 4.59
N PRO A 700 30.59 18.43 5.66
CA PRO A 700 29.30 18.68 6.33
C PRO A 700 28.17 19.25 5.46
N ASN A 701 28.48 20.00 4.39
CA ASN A 701 27.50 20.58 3.47
C ASN A 701 27.47 19.85 2.09
N GLN A 702 28.06 18.66 2.00
CA GLN A 702 28.18 17.90 0.76
C GLN A 702 27.30 16.65 0.78
N VAL A 703 26.73 16.32 -0.37
CA VAL A 703 25.95 15.09 -0.62
C VAL A 703 26.48 14.38 -1.86
N CYS A 704 26.39 13.06 -1.92
CA CYS A 704 26.52 12.35 -3.20
C CYS A 704 25.12 11.95 -3.67
N VAL A 705 24.82 12.13 -4.95
CA VAL A 705 23.52 11.82 -5.55
C VAL A 705 23.75 10.94 -6.76
N ILE A 706 23.24 9.71 -6.75
CA ILE A 706 23.46 8.73 -7.82
C ILE A 706 22.18 8.59 -8.66
N LEU A 707 22.25 9.00 -9.92
CA LEU A 707 21.17 8.93 -10.92
C LEU A 707 21.49 7.88 -12.00
N ASP A 708 20.77 7.94 -13.12
CA ASP A 708 20.92 6.98 -14.22
C ASP A 708 22.24 7.16 -14.99
N GLN A 709 22.67 8.42 -15.11
CA GLN A 709 23.87 8.86 -15.84
C GLN A 709 25.15 8.81 -14.99
N GLY A 710 25.08 8.45 -13.71
CA GLY A 710 26.19 8.45 -12.76
C GLY A 710 25.94 9.33 -11.55
N GLN A 711 27.01 9.83 -10.92
CA GLN A 711 26.92 10.74 -9.78
C GLN A 711 26.71 12.19 -10.26
N LEU A 712 25.85 12.92 -9.55
CA LEU A 712 25.56 14.33 -9.79
C LEU A 712 26.69 15.22 -9.28
N SER A 713 26.78 16.46 -9.75
CA SER A 713 27.81 17.43 -9.31
C SER A 713 27.34 18.87 -9.40
N GLY A 714 27.89 19.74 -8.55
CA GLY A 714 27.48 21.14 -8.42
C GLY A 714 26.36 21.32 -7.40
N ASP A 715 25.85 22.54 -7.26
CA ASP A 715 24.90 22.85 -6.19
C ASP A 715 23.54 22.16 -6.39
N VAL A 716 22.88 21.82 -5.28
CA VAL A 716 21.55 21.20 -5.20
C VAL A 716 20.73 21.85 -4.08
N LEU A 717 19.43 22.04 -4.31
CA LEU A 717 18.47 22.17 -3.22
C LEU A 717 18.01 20.78 -2.78
N VAL A 718 17.96 20.54 -1.46
CA VAL A 718 17.46 19.28 -0.86
C VAL A 718 16.38 19.60 0.17
N TYR A 719 15.28 18.84 0.16
CA TYR A 719 14.12 19.02 1.06
C TYR A 719 13.41 17.69 1.33
N LYS A 720 13.06 17.42 2.58
CA LYS A 720 12.17 16.31 2.94
C LYS A 720 10.71 16.77 2.90
N HIS A 721 9.88 16.11 2.08
CA HIS A 721 8.44 16.40 2.05
C HIS A 721 7.64 15.51 3.01
N PRO A 722 6.70 16.04 3.83
CA PRO A 722 6.38 17.45 4.06
C PRO A 722 7.06 18.06 5.30
N GLY A 723 8.10 18.87 5.10
CA GLY A 723 8.52 19.91 6.03
C GLY A 723 7.71 21.21 5.91
N LEU A 724 7.62 21.99 7.00
CA LEU A 724 6.88 23.25 7.13
C LEU A 724 7.74 24.46 7.55
N HIS A 725 9.01 24.27 7.87
CA HIS A 725 9.93 25.34 8.24
C HIS A 725 10.73 25.81 7.01
N PRO A 726 10.97 27.13 6.81
CA PRO A 726 11.84 27.62 5.74
C PRO A 726 13.27 27.05 5.77
N GLY A 727 13.72 26.59 6.94
CA GLY A 727 14.99 25.88 7.11
C GLY A 727 14.98 24.40 6.73
N ASP A 728 13.86 23.80 6.31
CA ASP A 728 13.85 22.40 5.84
C ASP A 728 14.38 22.26 4.39
N ILE A 729 14.66 23.37 3.70
CA ILE A 729 15.21 23.39 2.35
C ILE A 729 16.67 23.83 2.44
N HIS A 730 17.59 22.89 2.25
CA HIS A 730 19.03 23.10 2.33
C HIS A 730 19.63 23.32 0.95
N LEU A 731 20.53 24.30 0.84
CA LEU A 731 21.44 24.44 -0.31
C LEU A 731 22.72 23.66 0.03
N LEU A 732 23.01 22.61 -0.73
CA LEU A 732 24.11 21.67 -0.51
C LEU A 732 24.91 21.47 -1.81
N GLN A 733 26.14 20.97 -1.69
CA GLN A 733 26.97 20.67 -2.85
C GLN A 733 26.87 19.18 -3.20
N ALA A 734 26.40 18.85 -4.41
CA ALA A 734 26.54 17.50 -4.94
C ALA A 734 28.02 17.27 -5.32
N THR A 735 28.62 16.24 -4.73
CA THR A 735 30.06 15.96 -4.79
C THR A 735 30.30 14.54 -5.26
N TYR A 736 31.17 14.39 -6.26
CA TYR A 736 31.59 13.08 -6.77
C TYR A 736 32.54 12.38 -5.79
N VAL A 737 32.28 11.11 -5.48
CA VAL A 737 33.09 10.26 -4.60
C VAL A 737 33.39 8.94 -5.30
N GLU A 738 34.63 8.75 -5.80
CA GLU A 738 35.03 7.51 -6.48
C GLU A 738 34.93 6.29 -5.53
N ASP A 739 35.25 6.45 -4.24
CA ASP A 739 35.23 5.35 -3.27
C ASP A 739 33.84 4.69 -3.11
N LEU A 740 32.73 5.42 -3.34
CA LEU A 740 31.38 4.85 -3.31
C LEU A 740 31.19 3.75 -4.38
N LYS A 741 31.87 3.86 -5.53
CA LYS A 741 31.84 2.87 -6.61
C LYS A 741 32.44 1.53 -6.18
N ASN A 742 33.38 1.52 -5.24
CA ASN A 742 33.92 0.29 -4.65
C ASN A 742 32.90 -0.37 -3.69
N VAL A 743 32.01 0.42 -3.08
CA VAL A 743 30.96 -0.05 -2.15
C VAL A 743 29.70 -0.51 -2.89
N VAL A 744 29.13 0.33 -3.77
CA VAL A 744 27.83 0.07 -4.42
C VAL A 744 27.95 -0.34 -5.90
N GLY A 745 29.09 -0.11 -6.54
CA GLY A 745 29.31 -0.36 -7.97
C GLY A 745 28.32 0.39 -8.86
N ASN A 746 27.55 -0.36 -9.64
CA ASN A 746 26.65 0.17 -10.67
C ASN A 746 25.19 0.35 -10.19
N SER A 747 24.88 0.06 -8.92
CA SER A 747 23.54 0.28 -8.37
C SER A 747 23.20 1.79 -8.31
N LYS A 748 21.92 2.15 -8.50
CA LYS A 748 21.46 3.53 -8.78
C LYS A 748 20.35 4.03 -7.84
N TYR A 749 20.08 5.35 -7.92
CA TYR A 749 18.90 6.04 -7.40
C TYR A 749 18.84 6.23 -5.86
N ALA A 750 19.85 6.90 -5.30
CA ALA A 750 19.87 7.33 -3.90
C ALA A 750 20.61 8.66 -3.70
N ILE A 751 20.40 9.28 -2.53
CA ILE A 751 21.19 10.39 -2.00
C ILE A 751 21.91 9.95 -0.72
N PHE A 752 23.21 10.23 -0.65
CA PHE A 752 24.11 9.93 0.47
C PHE A 752 24.42 11.21 1.23
N PHE A 753 24.24 11.17 2.54
CA PHE A 753 24.47 12.28 3.46
C PHE A 753 25.78 12.09 4.26
N PRO A 754 26.46 13.18 4.66
CA PRO A 754 27.73 13.12 5.35
C PRO A 754 27.56 12.57 6.77
N VAL A 755 28.53 11.77 7.23
CA VAL A 755 28.60 11.26 8.61
C VAL A 755 29.44 12.16 9.52
N VAL A 756 29.42 13.47 9.24
CA VAL A 756 30.21 14.51 9.93
C VAL A 756 29.39 15.78 10.09
N GLY A 757 29.57 16.46 11.22
CA GLY A 757 28.83 17.67 11.59
C GLY A 757 28.35 17.61 13.05
N PRO A 758 27.87 18.74 13.59
CA PRO A 758 27.30 18.84 14.95
C PRO A 758 25.88 18.25 15.03
N ARG A 759 25.18 18.14 13.90
CA ARG A 759 23.86 17.54 13.73
C ARG A 759 23.81 16.82 12.37
N SER A 760 22.92 15.86 12.20
CA SER A 760 22.69 15.17 10.93
C SER A 760 21.84 16.02 9.99
N LEU A 761 22.25 16.20 8.72
CA LEU A 761 21.48 16.91 7.70
C LEU A 761 20.06 16.34 7.50
N ALA A 762 19.87 15.04 7.76
CA ALA A 762 18.55 14.43 7.72
C ALA A 762 17.64 14.91 8.86
N ASP A 763 18.17 15.05 10.07
CA ASP A 763 17.40 15.52 11.23
C ASP A 763 17.07 17.03 11.11
N GLU A 764 17.96 17.81 10.48
CA GLU A 764 17.73 19.23 10.19
C GLU A 764 16.55 19.47 9.23
N MET A 765 16.34 18.58 8.26
CA MET A 765 15.21 18.63 7.33
C MET A 765 13.97 17.95 7.91
N ALA A 766 13.16 18.69 8.69
CA ALA A 766 11.91 18.22 9.27
C ALA A 766 12.00 16.86 10.01
N ASN A 767 13.03 16.69 10.84
CA ASN A 767 13.28 15.52 11.70
C ASN A 767 13.26 14.20 10.90
N SER A 768 13.95 14.14 9.75
CA SER A 768 14.07 12.93 8.94
C SER A 768 14.97 11.86 9.55
N ASP A 769 14.86 10.64 9.03
CA ASP A 769 15.82 9.57 9.23
C ASP A 769 16.01 8.75 7.95
N PHE A 770 16.86 7.73 8.00
CA PHE A 770 17.13 6.85 6.87
C PHE A 770 16.36 5.53 6.94
N ASP A 771 15.27 5.45 7.73
CA ASP A 771 14.43 4.24 7.81
C ASP A 771 13.52 4.04 6.57
N GLY A 772 13.55 5.02 5.66
CA GLY A 772 13.04 4.98 4.30
C GLY A 772 12.47 6.31 3.78
N ASP A 773 12.84 7.45 4.38
CA ASP A 773 12.43 8.77 3.89
C ASP A 773 12.98 9.06 2.49
N ILE A 774 12.25 9.92 1.77
CA ILE A 774 12.48 10.27 0.37
C ILE A 774 12.62 11.78 0.26
N TYR A 775 13.78 12.22 -0.23
CA TYR A 775 14.18 13.61 -0.34
C TYR A 775 13.89 14.11 -1.75
N TRP A 776 13.31 15.30 -1.85
CA TRP A 776 13.32 16.10 -3.07
C TRP A 776 14.71 16.68 -3.24
N VAL A 777 15.31 16.51 -4.42
CA VAL A 777 16.62 17.05 -4.81
C VAL A 777 16.43 17.81 -6.11
N SER A 778 16.95 19.03 -6.25
CA SER A 778 16.82 19.83 -7.48
C SER A 778 18.09 20.59 -7.85
N GLN A 779 18.42 20.59 -9.14
CA GLN A 779 19.45 21.45 -9.75
C GLN A 779 18.86 22.53 -10.68
N HIS A 780 17.55 22.79 -10.60
CA HIS A 780 16.90 23.73 -11.50
C HIS A 780 17.54 25.13 -11.38
N PRO A 781 18.14 25.71 -12.44
CA PRO A 781 19.00 26.89 -12.32
C PRO A 781 18.33 28.12 -11.68
N GLU A 782 17.09 28.44 -12.05
CA GLU A 782 16.36 29.56 -11.42
C GLU A 782 16.03 29.32 -9.94
N LEU A 783 16.01 28.07 -9.45
CA LEU A 783 15.85 27.83 -8.02
C LEU A 783 17.17 28.10 -7.27
N LEU A 784 18.29 27.56 -7.75
CA LEU A 784 19.62 27.79 -7.18
C LEU A 784 20.02 29.28 -7.17
N LYS A 785 19.62 30.01 -8.22
CA LYS A 785 19.89 31.45 -8.42
C LYS A 785 19.13 32.38 -7.47
N HIS A 786 17.88 32.05 -7.13
CA HIS A 786 16.99 32.96 -6.38
C HIS A 786 16.70 32.51 -4.94
N PHE A 787 16.81 31.20 -4.63
CA PHE A 787 16.51 30.68 -3.30
C PHE A 787 17.60 31.04 -2.27
N LYS A 788 17.17 31.51 -1.10
CA LYS A 788 18.01 31.88 0.04
C LYS A 788 17.70 30.94 1.22
N PRO A 789 18.65 30.14 1.68
CA PRO A 789 18.41 29.21 2.79
C PRO A 789 18.13 29.96 4.09
N SER A 790 17.30 29.35 4.95
CA SER A 790 17.09 29.78 6.33
C SER A 790 17.79 28.82 7.29
N PRO A 791 18.10 29.23 8.55
CA PRO A 791 18.60 28.31 9.57
C PRO A 791 17.63 27.13 9.78
N PRO A 792 18.14 25.90 10.03
CA PRO A 792 17.31 24.72 10.24
C PRO A 792 16.43 24.86 11.49
N TRP A 793 15.33 24.11 11.54
CA TRP A 793 14.45 24.15 12.71
C TRP A 793 15.15 23.58 13.95
N LEU A 794 15.01 24.26 15.09
CA LEU A 794 15.48 23.79 16.39
C LEU A 794 14.29 23.54 17.30
N ALA A 795 14.26 22.37 17.94
CA ALA A 795 13.24 22.03 18.92
C ALA A 795 13.27 23.04 20.09
N PRO A 796 12.12 23.57 20.52
CA PRO A 796 12.03 24.32 21.77
C PRO A 796 12.56 23.46 22.93
N LYS A 797 13.38 24.05 23.80
CA LYS A 797 13.85 23.37 25.01
C LYS A 797 12.64 23.09 25.91
N GLU A 798 12.31 21.82 26.11
CA GLU A 798 11.27 21.44 27.08
C GLU A 798 11.74 21.79 28.50
N ASP A 799 10.95 22.59 29.22
CA ASP A 799 11.05 22.63 30.68
C ASP A 799 10.77 21.22 31.22
N SER A 800 11.71 20.68 32.00
CA SER A 800 11.74 19.29 32.45
C SER A 800 10.72 19.00 33.55
N SER A 801 9.44 19.13 33.19
CA SER A 801 8.30 18.64 33.96
C SER A 801 8.25 17.10 33.88
N ASN A 802 8.21 16.44 35.04
CA ASN A 802 8.26 14.98 35.14
C ASN A 802 7.06 14.33 34.46
N LYS A 803 7.24 13.86 33.22
CA LYS A 803 6.27 13.04 32.51
C LYS A 803 6.14 11.69 33.21
N HIS A 804 4.95 11.40 33.73
CA HIS A 804 4.59 10.05 34.17
C HIS A 804 4.50 9.12 32.95
N GLU A 805 5.64 8.53 32.55
CA GLU A 805 5.62 7.39 31.65
C GLU A 805 4.96 6.20 32.37
N GLU A 806 3.77 5.81 31.93
CA GLU A 806 3.14 4.54 32.32
C GLU A 806 4.00 3.37 31.80
N LYS A 807 4.91 2.90 32.67
CA LYS A 807 5.73 1.72 32.43
C LYS A 807 4.85 0.48 32.44
N ILE A 808 4.97 -0.36 31.40
CA ILE A 808 4.37 -1.69 31.41
C ILE A 808 5.13 -2.54 32.44
N ASN A 809 4.54 -2.70 33.62
CA ASN A 809 5.06 -3.61 34.65
C ASN A 809 4.83 -5.07 34.19
N SER A 810 5.87 -5.68 33.62
CA SER A 810 5.84 -7.02 32.99
C SER A 810 5.49 -8.20 33.92
N ALA A 811 5.23 -7.94 35.20
CA ALA A 811 4.93 -8.95 36.21
C ALA A 811 3.44 -9.30 36.33
N ASN A 812 2.52 -8.50 35.78
CA ASN A 812 1.07 -8.68 36.00
C ASN A 812 0.22 -8.73 34.72
N MET A 813 -0.62 -9.77 34.65
CA MET A 813 -1.87 -9.88 33.87
C MET A 813 -1.80 -9.76 32.34
N ASN A 814 -1.73 -10.91 31.66
CA ASN A 814 -2.04 -11.04 30.22
C ASN A 814 -3.39 -10.37 29.86
N SER A 815 -4.45 -10.63 30.64
CA SER A 815 -5.80 -10.11 30.41
C SER A 815 -5.90 -8.58 30.47
N ALA A 816 -5.20 -7.96 31.43
CA ALA A 816 -5.15 -6.50 31.55
C ALA A 816 -4.47 -5.86 30.32
N LEU A 817 -3.38 -6.46 29.83
CA LEU A 817 -2.70 -5.99 28.62
C LEU A 817 -3.61 -6.08 27.38
N GLU A 818 -4.37 -7.18 27.20
CA GLU A 818 -5.33 -7.28 26.09
C GLU A 818 -6.40 -6.18 26.17
N ARG A 819 -7.01 -5.97 27.35
CA ARG A 819 -8.03 -4.93 27.56
C ARG A 819 -7.47 -3.52 27.31
N LEU A 820 -6.24 -3.22 27.78
CA LEU A 820 -5.57 -1.93 27.55
C LEU A 820 -5.22 -1.70 26.07
N LEU A 821 -4.70 -2.71 25.37
CA LEU A 821 -4.41 -2.62 23.94
C LEU A 821 -5.69 -2.39 23.11
N PHE A 822 -6.79 -3.08 23.45
CA PHE A 822 -8.07 -2.91 22.78
C PHE A 822 -8.75 -1.57 23.14
N HIS A 823 -8.64 -1.09 24.38
CA HIS A 823 -9.09 0.25 24.77
C HIS A 823 -8.39 1.34 23.94
N ASN A 824 -7.08 1.19 23.72
CA ASN A 824 -6.31 2.10 22.88
C ASN A 824 -6.68 2.00 21.39
N PHE A 825 -7.09 0.82 20.90
CA PHE A 825 -7.73 0.70 19.57
C PHE A 825 -9.01 1.54 19.51
N LEU A 826 -9.93 1.35 20.47
CA LEU A 826 -11.20 2.06 20.52
C LEU A 826 -11.00 3.58 20.58
N LYS A 827 -10.09 4.06 21.44
CA LYS A 827 -9.73 5.49 21.52
C LYS A 827 -9.22 6.03 20.17
N ASN A 828 -8.29 5.35 19.51
CA ASN A 828 -7.78 5.79 18.20
C ASN A 828 -8.81 5.65 17.05
N ARG A 829 -9.81 4.76 17.19
CA ARG A 829 -10.88 4.54 16.22
C ARG A 829 -12.02 5.56 16.37
N PHE A 830 -12.42 5.92 17.58
CA PHE A 830 -13.61 6.74 17.85
C PHE A 830 -13.30 8.14 18.42
N GLN A 831 -12.07 8.38 18.86
CA GLN A 831 -11.55 9.69 19.28
C GLN A 831 -10.23 10.03 18.54
N PRO A 832 -10.19 9.98 17.19
CA PRO A 832 -8.97 10.21 16.43
C PRO A 832 -8.45 11.64 16.57
N SER A 833 -7.14 11.80 16.83
CA SER A 833 -6.48 13.11 16.76
C SER A 833 -6.27 13.55 15.31
N TYR A 834 -6.75 14.76 14.99
CA TYR A 834 -6.54 15.41 13.70
C TYR A 834 -5.41 16.46 13.72
N THR A 835 -4.65 16.57 14.83
CA THR A 835 -3.66 17.64 15.09
C THR A 835 -2.66 17.83 13.95
N ILE A 836 -2.07 16.76 13.40
CA ILE A 836 -1.10 16.85 12.30
C ILE A 836 -1.71 17.55 11.07
N GLY A 837 -2.95 17.20 10.72
CA GLY A 837 -3.66 17.77 9.58
C GLY A 837 -4.08 19.21 9.83
N LEU A 838 -4.69 19.48 10.99
CA LEU A 838 -5.14 20.81 11.38
C LEU A 838 -3.97 21.80 11.53
N ALA A 839 -2.81 21.35 12.04
CA ALA A 839 -1.61 22.18 12.16
C ALA A 839 -1.04 22.56 10.79
N ALA A 840 -0.86 21.59 9.89
CA ALA A 840 -0.39 21.83 8.52
C ALA A 840 -1.36 22.69 7.68
N GLU A 841 -2.66 22.58 7.97
CA GLU A 841 -3.70 23.38 7.30
C GLU A 841 -3.73 24.83 7.81
N CYS A 842 -3.73 25.05 9.14
CA CYS A 842 -3.62 26.39 9.72
C CYS A 842 -2.30 27.06 9.31
N TRP A 843 -1.20 26.28 9.26
CA TRP A 843 0.09 26.73 8.75
C TRP A 843 -0.04 27.24 7.33
N LEU A 844 -0.67 26.48 6.42
CA LEU A 844 -0.80 26.87 5.02
C LEU A 844 -1.60 28.17 4.86
N VAL A 845 -2.65 28.37 5.65
CA VAL A 845 -3.46 29.59 5.65
C VAL A 845 -2.73 30.80 6.23
N TYR A 846 -1.90 30.64 7.27
CA TYR A 846 -1.08 31.74 7.78
C TYR A 846 0.12 32.03 6.86
N MET A 847 0.72 31.02 6.26
CA MET A 847 1.79 31.17 5.28
C MET A 847 1.29 31.88 4.01
N ASP A 848 0.07 31.58 3.56
CA ASP A 848 -0.59 32.30 2.45
C ASP A 848 -0.74 33.80 2.74
N ARG A 849 -1.16 34.15 3.97
CA ARG A 849 -1.25 35.54 4.42
C ARG A 849 0.13 36.21 4.52
N LEU A 850 1.14 35.50 5.00
CA LEU A 850 2.52 36.00 5.04
C LEU A 850 3.10 36.26 3.63
N LEU A 851 2.65 35.50 2.63
CA LEU A 851 2.99 35.68 1.22
C LEU A 851 2.03 36.63 0.47
N THR A 852 1.10 37.27 1.16
CA THR A 852 0.20 38.29 0.60
C THR A 852 0.86 39.67 0.70
N PRO A 853 0.98 40.45 -0.40
CA PRO A 853 1.59 41.77 -0.37
C PRO A 853 0.96 42.71 0.66
N GLY A 854 1.81 43.39 1.43
CA GLY A 854 1.40 44.38 2.45
C GLY A 854 1.15 43.82 3.85
N VAL A 855 1.12 42.50 4.05
CA VAL A 855 1.00 41.87 5.38
C VAL A 855 2.35 41.93 6.11
N LYS A 856 2.34 42.31 7.39
CA LYS A 856 3.54 42.36 8.23
C LYS A 856 3.90 41.00 8.79
N ARG A 857 5.20 40.68 8.84
CA ARG A 857 5.70 39.39 9.35
C ARG A 857 5.37 39.21 10.83
N GLU A 858 5.45 40.29 11.60
CA GLU A 858 5.31 40.35 13.04
C GLU A 858 3.92 39.93 13.52
N GLU A 859 2.89 40.17 12.69
CA GLU A 859 1.49 39.86 12.98
C GLU A 859 1.14 38.36 12.79
N VAL A 860 1.94 37.64 11.99
CA VAL A 860 1.60 36.29 11.48
C VAL A 860 2.62 35.24 11.89
N TRP A 861 3.92 35.57 11.87
CA TRP A 861 5.02 34.64 12.13
C TRP A 861 4.93 33.93 13.49
N PRO A 862 4.58 34.59 14.62
CA PRO A 862 4.47 33.92 15.92
C PRO A 862 3.38 32.83 15.99
N LYS A 863 2.43 32.80 15.03
CA LYS A 863 1.47 31.71 14.88
C LYS A 863 2.02 30.57 14.03
N ILE A 864 2.70 30.91 12.93
CA ILE A 864 3.38 29.94 12.04
C ILE A 864 4.40 29.12 12.83
N GLU A 865 5.25 29.76 13.62
CA GLU A 865 6.29 29.13 14.45
C GLU A 865 5.68 28.13 15.47
N LYS A 866 4.63 28.53 16.20
CA LYS A 866 3.90 27.65 17.12
C LYS A 866 3.27 26.46 16.40
N LEU A 867 2.73 26.66 15.19
CA LEU A 867 2.13 25.62 14.38
C LEU A 867 3.18 24.62 13.83
N ILE A 868 4.39 25.07 13.50
CA ILE A 868 5.51 24.19 13.11
C ILE A 868 5.93 23.30 14.30
N ASN A 869 6.10 23.88 15.49
CA ASN A 869 6.45 23.14 16.70
C ASN A 869 5.38 22.06 17.01
N ILE A 870 4.10 22.45 17.03
CA ILE A 870 2.96 21.53 17.21
C ILE A 870 2.92 20.44 16.13
N TYR A 871 3.25 20.78 14.88
CA TYR A 871 3.26 19.83 13.77
C TYR A 871 4.33 18.75 13.95
N TYR A 872 5.57 19.14 14.28
CA TYR A 872 6.66 18.18 14.49
C TYR A 872 6.49 17.34 15.77
N ASP A 873 6.04 17.93 16.88
CA ASP A 873 5.63 17.15 18.07
C ASP A 873 4.53 16.13 17.74
N ALA A 874 3.56 16.50 16.89
CA ALA A 874 2.47 15.62 16.50
C ALA A 874 2.88 14.48 15.53
N LEU A 875 4.00 14.62 14.79
CA LEU A 875 4.55 13.52 13.98
C LEU A 875 5.12 12.38 14.84
N ASP A 876 5.73 12.71 15.98
CA ASP A 876 6.31 11.74 16.91
C ASP A 876 5.40 11.37 18.10
N ALA A 877 4.28 12.06 18.29
CA ALA A 877 3.22 11.70 19.23
C ALA A 877 2.83 10.19 19.22
N PRO A 878 2.67 9.51 18.06
CA PRO A 878 2.35 8.07 18.04
C PRO A 878 3.48 7.15 18.54
N LYS A 879 4.74 7.62 18.56
CA LYS A 879 5.91 6.87 19.05
C LYS A 879 6.18 7.16 20.54
N THR A 880 5.86 8.37 20.98
CA THR A 880 6.18 8.92 22.31
C THR A 880 5.03 8.81 23.31
N GLY A 881 3.79 8.80 22.84
CA GLY A 881 2.59 8.89 23.68
C GLY A 881 2.22 10.34 24.08
N LYS A 882 2.95 11.37 23.62
CA LYS A 882 2.55 12.77 23.83
C LYS A 882 1.16 13.01 23.24
N GLN A 883 0.23 13.57 24.02
CA GLN A 883 -0.97 14.20 23.45
C GLN A 883 -0.62 15.63 23.03
N VAL A 884 -1.01 16.00 21.80
CA VAL A 884 -0.70 17.30 21.18
C VAL A 884 -1.96 17.82 20.50
N GLU A 885 -2.30 19.09 20.70
CA GLU A 885 -3.50 19.73 20.11
C GLU A 885 -3.18 21.12 19.56
N VAL A 886 -3.83 21.49 18.44
CA VAL A 886 -3.84 22.87 17.94
C VAL A 886 -4.80 23.70 18.80
N ARG A 887 -4.24 24.53 19.69
CA ARG A 887 -4.99 25.49 20.52
C ARG A 887 -5.90 26.39 19.68
N ASN A 888 -7.04 26.81 20.24
CA ASN A 888 -8.02 27.64 19.53
C ASN A 888 -7.46 28.99 19.03
N ASP A 889 -6.50 29.61 19.72
CA ASP A 889 -5.84 30.86 19.27
C ASP A 889 -4.98 30.71 18.00
N LEU A 890 -4.63 29.46 17.65
CA LEU A 890 -3.90 29.09 16.45
C LEU A 890 -4.80 28.53 15.32
N ARG A 891 -6.09 28.27 15.58
CA ARG A 891 -7.04 27.84 14.54
C ARG A 891 -7.38 29.01 13.63
N VAL A 892 -7.63 28.74 12.35
CA VAL A 892 -7.95 29.77 11.34
C VAL A 892 -9.46 29.90 11.13
N GLN A 893 -9.95 31.13 11.20
CA GLN A 893 -11.38 31.48 11.06
C GLN A 893 -11.80 31.82 9.62
N ARG A 894 -10.84 32.00 8.71
CA ARG A 894 -11.08 32.37 7.29
C ARG A 894 -10.08 31.68 6.38
N TYR A 895 -10.58 31.01 5.34
CA TYR A 895 -9.81 30.25 4.35
C TYR A 895 -9.72 30.99 3.01
N PRO A 896 -8.57 30.89 2.31
CA PRO A 896 -8.42 31.47 0.98
C PRO A 896 -9.17 30.66 -0.07
N HIS A 897 -9.70 31.33 -1.07
CA HIS A 897 -10.45 30.76 -2.19
C HIS A 897 -9.86 29.46 -2.79
N PHE A 898 -8.54 29.38 -3.02
CA PHE A 898 -7.88 28.21 -3.61
C PHE A 898 -7.95 26.93 -2.75
N MET A 899 -8.39 27.02 -1.49
CA MET A 899 -8.63 25.84 -0.65
C MET A 899 -10.03 25.23 -0.84
N GLU A 900 -10.91 25.87 -1.63
CA GLU A 900 -12.24 25.39 -2.00
C GLU A 900 -13.16 25.05 -0.80
N LYS A 901 -12.80 25.47 0.41
CA LYS A 901 -13.58 25.27 1.63
C LYS A 901 -14.74 26.26 1.69
N SER A 902 -15.92 25.81 1.25
CA SER A 902 -17.19 26.42 1.67
C SER A 902 -17.35 26.31 3.18
N SER A 903 -17.91 27.33 3.83
CA SER A 903 -18.08 27.39 5.29
C SER A 903 -19.20 26.48 5.82
N THR A 904 -18.99 25.15 5.81
CA THR A 904 -19.87 24.17 6.46
C THR A 904 -20.03 24.38 7.98
N MET A 905 -19.21 25.26 8.58
CA MET A 905 -19.30 25.68 9.98
C MET A 905 -20.07 27.00 10.18
N SER A 906 -20.71 27.56 9.15
CA SER A 906 -21.57 28.76 9.26
C SER A 906 -22.95 28.56 8.61
N LYS A 907 -23.54 27.37 8.79
CA LYS A 907 -24.97 27.10 8.51
C LYS A 907 -25.89 27.34 9.72
N SER A 908 -25.34 27.79 10.85
CA SER A 908 -26.09 28.49 11.88
C SER A 908 -26.15 29.99 11.56
N THR A 909 -27.37 30.53 11.52
CA THR A 909 -27.67 31.99 11.49
C THR A 909 -27.23 32.77 10.24
N VAL A 910 -27.98 32.65 9.14
CA VAL A 910 -28.18 33.78 8.19
C VAL A 910 -29.60 33.78 7.61
N GLU A 911 -30.38 34.78 7.99
CA GLU A 911 -31.46 35.39 7.19
C GLU A 911 -31.44 36.91 7.51
N HIS A 912 -31.80 37.83 6.61
CA HIS A 912 -31.87 37.76 5.15
C HIS A 912 -31.71 39.19 4.62
N ASN A 913 -30.96 39.40 3.53
CA ASN A 913 -31.38 40.25 2.42
C ASN A 913 -30.42 40.12 1.23
N SER A 914 -30.89 40.42 0.03
CA SER A 914 -30.21 40.07 -1.23
C SER A 914 -29.79 41.31 -2.02
N SER A 915 -28.59 41.26 -2.61
CA SER A 915 -28.27 41.74 -3.98
C SER A 915 -26.76 41.62 -4.28
N LEU A 916 -26.45 41.45 -5.57
CA LEU A 916 -25.11 41.57 -6.21
C LEU A 916 -23.96 40.64 -5.72
N SER A 917 -23.72 39.60 -6.53
CA SER A 917 -22.40 39.13 -7.03
C SER A 917 -21.20 38.83 -6.11
N ASN A 918 -20.59 37.65 -6.39
CA ASN A 918 -19.17 37.24 -6.22
C ASN A 918 -18.72 36.51 -4.93
N SER A 919 -17.83 35.53 -5.17
CA SER A 919 -16.95 34.81 -4.21
C SER A 919 -17.57 34.20 -2.95
N LYS A 920 -17.91 32.91 -2.99
CA LYS A 920 -18.33 32.11 -1.82
C LYS A 920 -17.13 31.53 -1.04
N HIS A 921 -16.15 32.39 -0.73
CA HIS A 921 -14.90 32.08 -0.02
C HIS A 921 -14.55 33.21 0.94
N ASP A 922 -13.96 32.90 2.11
CA ASP A 922 -13.79 33.86 3.20
C ASP A 922 -12.81 35.01 2.90
N TYR A 923 -11.87 34.80 1.97
CA TYR A 923 -11.10 35.87 1.30
C TYR A 923 -10.55 35.41 -0.07
N ASN A 924 -10.43 36.36 -0.99
CA ASN A 924 -9.54 36.18 -2.15
C ASN A 924 -8.08 36.42 -1.70
N SER A 925 -7.14 35.63 -2.23
CA SER A 925 -5.72 35.68 -1.87
C SER A 925 -4.88 36.09 -3.06
N THR A 926 -4.05 37.11 -2.89
CA THR A 926 -3.12 37.61 -3.92
C THR A 926 -1.70 37.06 -3.76
N SER A 927 -1.52 36.05 -2.90
CA SER A 927 -0.28 35.27 -2.82
C SER A 927 -0.07 34.43 -4.10
N ILE A 928 1.15 33.90 -4.27
CA ILE A 928 1.46 32.95 -5.34
C ILE A 928 0.50 31.75 -5.44
N LEU A 929 -0.07 31.27 -4.32
CA LEU A 929 -1.02 30.15 -4.34
C LEU A 929 -2.37 30.55 -4.92
N GLY A 930 -2.83 31.77 -4.66
CA GLY A 930 -4.01 32.35 -5.29
C GLY A 930 -3.81 32.61 -6.77
N LEU A 931 -2.70 33.27 -7.13
CA LEU A 931 -2.34 33.55 -8.53
C LEU A 931 -2.23 32.28 -9.38
N ILE A 932 -1.71 31.18 -8.82
CA ILE A 932 -1.71 29.86 -9.47
C ILE A 932 -3.13 29.34 -9.69
N TYR A 933 -4.00 29.41 -8.68
CA TYR A 933 -5.37 28.91 -8.75
C TYR A 933 -6.23 29.73 -9.74
N ASP A 934 -6.20 31.06 -9.66
CA ASP A 934 -6.93 31.94 -10.58
C ASP A 934 -6.47 31.77 -12.03
N LYS A 935 -5.18 31.52 -12.27
CA LYS A 935 -4.64 31.24 -13.61
C LYS A 935 -5.12 29.89 -14.16
N VAL A 936 -5.35 28.88 -13.30
CA VAL A 936 -5.95 27.61 -13.72
C VAL A 936 -7.48 27.72 -13.88
N GLN A 937 -8.16 28.55 -13.08
CA GLN A 937 -9.61 28.75 -13.20
C GLN A 937 -9.99 29.58 -14.44
N SER A 938 -9.23 30.64 -14.75
CA SER A 938 -9.43 31.47 -15.94
C SER A 938 -9.15 30.74 -17.27
N PHE A 939 -8.36 29.66 -17.23
CA PHE A 939 -8.08 28.79 -18.38
C PHE A 939 -9.35 28.02 -18.84
N LYS A 940 -10.06 28.59 -19.81
CA LYS A 940 -11.32 28.05 -20.34
C LYS A 940 -11.08 26.88 -21.30
N VAL A 941 -11.00 25.67 -20.75
CA VAL A 941 -11.18 24.45 -21.54
C VAL A 941 -12.56 24.50 -22.21
N GLU A 942 -12.59 24.75 -23.52
CA GLU A 942 -13.83 24.73 -24.28
C GLU A 942 -14.53 23.37 -24.14
N LYS A 943 -15.78 23.37 -23.70
CA LYS A 943 -16.57 22.14 -23.62
C LYS A 943 -16.94 21.72 -25.04
N LEU A 944 -16.33 20.64 -25.51
CA LEU A 944 -16.66 20.00 -26.78
C LEU A 944 -18.06 19.37 -26.71
N HIS A 945 -19.05 20.21 -27.02
CA HIS A 945 -20.46 19.86 -27.12
C HIS A 945 -20.93 19.93 -28.58
N SER A 946 -20.15 19.36 -29.51
CA SER A 946 -20.71 18.99 -30.81
C SER A 946 -21.61 17.77 -30.61
N THR A 947 -22.91 18.01 -30.50
CA THR A 947 -23.94 16.95 -30.44
C THR A 947 -24.12 16.23 -31.78
N LYS A 948 -23.42 16.68 -32.83
CA LYS A 948 -23.26 15.95 -34.09
C LYS A 948 -21.79 15.59 -34.26
N PHE A 949 -21.54 14.30 -34.43
CA PHE A 949 -20.24 13.75 -34.78
C PHE A 949 -20.43 12.57 -35.72
N GLU A 950 -19.46 12.38 -36.62
CA GLU A 950 -19.50 11.34 -37.65
C GLU A 950 -18.83 10.05 -37.16
N MET A 951 -19.09 8.96 -37.88
CA MET A 951 -18.42 7.68 -37.68
C MET A 951 -17.22 7.58 -38.61
N LEU A 952 -16.13 6.96 -38.17
CA LEU A 952 -14.95 6.73 -39.01
C LEU A 952 -15.36 5.92 -40.27
N PRO A 953 -15.14 6.41 -41.51
CA PRO A 953 -15.70 5.81 -42.73
C PRO A 953 -15.39 4.32 -42.92
N CYS A 954 -14.18 3.88 -42.57
CA CYS A 954 -13.77 2.47 -42.64
C CYS A 954 -14.51 1.56 -41.64
N LEU A 955 -15.12 2.11 -40.58
CA LEU A 955 -15.88 1.37 -39.57
C LEU A 955 -17.41 1.48 -39.77
N SER A 956 -17.87 2.39 -40.64
CA SER A 956 -19.28 2.57 -41.01
C SER A 956 -19.70 1.86 -42.30
N VAL A 957 -18.83 1.03 -42.88
CA VAL A 957 -19.12 0.10 -43.99
C VAL A 957 -20.27 -0.85 -43.63
N GLU A 958 -21.01 -1.36 -44.61
CA GLU A 958 -22.13 -2.29 -44.40
C GLU A 958 -21.69 -3.58 -43.68
N VAL A 959 -22.54 -4.09 -42.79
CA VAL A 959 -22.24 -5.25 -41.90
C VAL A 959 -23.43 -6.22 -41.94
N PRO A 960 -23.21 -7.56 -41.93
CA PRO A 960 -24.28 -8.53 -41.89
C PRO A 960 -25.30 -8.30 -40.76
N GLU A 961 -26.59 -8.23 -41.09
CA GLU A 961 -27.66 -7.85 -40.13
C GLU A 961 -27.81 -8.87 -38.98
N ASN A 962 -27.40 -10.13 -39.17
CA ASN A 962 -27.34 -11.12 -38.08
C ASN A 962 -26.34 -10.72 -36.98
N CYS A 963 -25.23 -10.07 -37.34
CA CYS A 963 -24.28 -9.48 -36.39
C CYS A 963 -24.87 -8.23 -35.72
N MET A 964 -25.64 -7.44 -36.49
CA MET A 964 -26.34 -6.26 -35.98
C MET A 964 -27.40 -6.63 -34.93
N ASP A 965 -28.31 -7.55 -35.21
CA ASP A 965 -29.33 -8.00 -34.26
C ASP A 965 -28.72 -8.64 -33.00
N LYS A 966 -27.72 -9.51 -33.16
CA LYS A 966 -26.97 -10.12 -32.06
C LYS A 966 -26.44 -9.06 -31.10
N TRP A 967 -25.74 -8.05 -31.61
CA TRP A 967 -25.13 -7.02 -30.76
C TRP A 967 -26.10 -5.92 -30.31
N ARG A 968 -27.20 -5.70 -31.03
CA ARG A 968 -28.33 -4.83 -30.62
C ARG A 968 -28.99 -5.38 -29.34
N ALA A 969 -29.22 -6.70 -29.29
CA ALA A 969 -29.73 -7.39 -28.11
C ALA A 969 -28.70 -7.41 -26.95
N LEU A 970 -27.44 -7.77 -27.22
CA LEU A 970 -26.38 -7.83 -26.21
C LEU A 970 -26.08 -6.46 -25.59
N TYR A 971 -26.03 -5.38 -26.39
CA TYR A 971 -25.83 -4.03 -25.87
C TYR A 971 -26.99 -3.55 -25.00
N GLY A 972 -28.24 -3.92 -25.35
CA GLY A 972 -29.42 -3.69 -24.53
C GLY A 972 -29.36 -4.37 -23.15
N ASN A 973 -28.67 -5.51 -23.03
CA ASN A 973 -28.43 -6.17 -21.75
C ASN A 973 -27.27 -5.53 -20.99
N TYR A 974 -26.14 -5.25 -21.67
CA TYR A 974 -25.00 -4.52 -21.10
C TYR A 974 -25.42 -3.21 -20.43
N LEU A 975 -26.30 -2.41 -21.07
CA LEU A 975 -26.78 -1.15 -20.51
C LEU A 975 -27.58 -1.33 -19.21
N LYS A 976 -28.31 -2.45 -19.03
CA LYS A 976 -29.01 -2.77 -17.78
C LYS A 976 -28.02 -3.18 -16.69
N GLU A 977 -27.10 -4.08 -17.01
CA GLU A 977 -26.09 -4.59 -16.06
C GLU A 977 -25.14 -3.47 -15.59
N MET A 978 -24.68 -2.63 -16.53
CA MET A 978 -23.79 -1.51 -16.25
C MET A 978 -24.49 -0.42 -15.43
N ARG A 979 -25.80 -0.18 -15.63
CA ARG A 979 -26.58 0.73 -14.76
C ARG A 979 -26.58 0.26 -13.31
N VAL A 980 -26.79 -1.05 -13.07
CA VAL A 980 -26.74 -1.64 -11.73
C VAL A 980 -25.32 -1.54 -11.13
N ALA A 981 -24.27 -1.81 -11.91
CA ALA A 981 -22.89 -1.72 -11.45
C ALA A 981 -22.47 -0.27 -11.12
N LEU A 982 -22.92 0.72 -11.89
CA LEU A 982 -22.62 2.13 -11.66
C LEU A 982 -23.34 2.71 -10.42
N GLY A 983 -24.45 2.11 -9.98
CA GLY A 983 -25.15 2.45 -8.74
C GLY A 983 -24.48 1.95 -7.45
N ILE A 984 -23.38 1.20 -7.55
CA ILE A 984 -22.62 0.73 -6.37
C ILE A 984 -21.84 1.92 -5.77
N GLN A 985 -22.11 2.24 -4.50
CA GLN A 985 -21.46 3.35 -3.80
C GLN A 985 -19.97 3.11 -3.52
N GLU A 986 -19.55 1.88 -3.20
CA GLU A 986 -18.14 1.57 -2.92
C GLU A 986 -17.33 1.51 -4.23
N LYS A 987 -16.44 2.49 -4.42
CA LYS A 987 -15.67 2.69 -5.66
C LYS A 987 -14.92 1.44 -6.17
N ASP A 988 -14.31 0.67 -5.28
CA ASP A 988 -13.53 -0.51 -5.67
C ASP A 988 -14.45 -1.65 -6.16
N MET A 989 -15.57 -1.88 -5.46
CA MET A 989 -16.60 -2.83 -5.91
C MET A 989 -17.21 -2.42 -7.25
N LYS A 990 -17.54 -1.12 -7.40
CA LYS A 990 -18.05 -0.53 -8.65
C LYS A 990 -17.09 -0.76 -9.80
N ASN A 991 -15.80 -0.45 -9.62
CA ASN A 991 -14.77 -0.67 -10.63
C ASN A 991 -14.64 -2.15 -11.02
N ASN A 992 -14.52 -3.04 -10.04
CA ASN A 992 -14.39 -4.49 -10.28
C ASN A 992 -15.62 -5.03 -11.03
N ARG A 993 -16.84 -4.67 -10.59
CA ARG A 993 -18.08 -5.11 -11.23
C ARG A 993 -18.21 -4.57 -12.66
N CYS A 994 -17.78 -3.33 -12.91
CA CYS A 994 -17.71 -2.79 -14.27
C CYS A 994 -16.71 -3.56 -15.15
N GLN A 995 -15.55 -3.95 -14.60
CA GLN A 995 -14.53 -4.72 -15.30
C GLN A 995 -14.97 -6.16 -15.60
N GLU A 996 -15.64 -6.84 -14.65
CA GLU A 996 -16.28 -8.14 -14.85
C GLU A 996 -17.27 -8.12 -16.03
N ILE A 997 -18.15 -7.10 -16.08
CA ILE A 997 -19.13 -6.94 -17.16
C ILE A 997 -18.41 -6.74 -18.50
N ASN A 998 -17.42 -5.83 -18.58
CA ASN A 998 -16.66 -5.63 -19.82
C ASN A 998 -15.96 -6.93 -20.28
N ASN A 999 -15.37 -7.70 -19.35
CA ASN A 999 -14.71 -8.97 -19.65
C ASN A 999 -15.69 -10.05 -20.13
N PHE A 1000 -16.93 -10.07 -19.63
CA PHE A 1000 -17.98 -10.97 -20.12
C PHE A 1000 -18.31 -10.70 -21.60
N TYR A 1001 -18.51 -9.44 -21.99
CA TYR A 1001 -18.75 -9.11 -23.41
C TYR A 1001 -17.50 -9.27 -24.30
N LYS A 1002 -16.27 -9.03 -23.78
CA LYS A 1002 -15.02 -9.43 -24.47
C LYS A 1002 -15.01 -10.94 -24.76
N LYS A 1003 -15.38 -11.78 -23.77
CA LYS A 1003 -15.44 -13.24 -23.91
C LYS A 1003 -16.50 -13.70 -24.92
N ILE A 1004 -17.62 -12.99 -25.06
CA ILE A 1004 -18.60 -13.24 -26.13
C ILE A 1004 -18.03 -12.90 -27.52
N LEU A 1005 -17.34 -11.76 -27.65
CA LEU A 1005 -16.77 -11.33 -28.93
C LEU A 1005 -15.62 -12.25 -29.38
N TYR A 1006 -14.58 -12.42 -28.56
CA TYR A 1006 -13.33 -13.11 -28.94
C TYR A 1006 -13.30 -14.61 -28.60
N GLY A 1007 -14.24 -15.10 -27.79
CA GLY A 1007 -14.14 -16.39 -27.10
C GLY A 1007 -13.18 -16.40 -25.89
N ALA A 1008 -12.53 -15.26 -25.61
CA ALA A 1008 -11.53 -15.08 -24.54
C ALA A 1008 -11.53 -13.63 -24.00
N ASN A 1009 -10.82 -13.40 -22.89
CA ASN A 1009 -10.74 -12.08 -22.25
C ASN A 1009 -9.81 -11.07 -22.98
N GLU A 1010 -9.03 -11.52 -23.97
CA GLU A 1010 -8.08 -10.72 -24.77
C GLU A 1010 -8.16 -11.12 -26.25
N PHE A 1011 -8.05 -10.17 -27.18
CA PHE A 1011 -8.05 -10.47 -28.62
C PHE A 1011 -6.83 -11.29 -29.05
N LYS A 1012 -5.68 -11.10 -28.38
CA LYS A 1012 -4.46 -11.90 -28.57
C LYS A 1012 -4.62 -13.38 -28.19
N LYS A 1013 -5.70 -13.74 -27.48
CA LYS A 1013 -6.01 -15.11 -27.05
C LYS A 1013 -7.36 -15.59 -27.58
N ARG A 1014 -7.86 -14.94 -28.66
CA ARG A 1014 -9.12 -15.30 -29.33
C ARG A 1014 -9.13 -16.79 -29.72
N THR A 1015 -10.30 -17.41 -29.54
CA THR A 1015 -10.58 -18.79 -29.98
C THR A 1015 -11.54 -18.81 -31.18
N ARG A 1016 -12.14 -17.67 -31.50
CA ARG A 1016 -12.95 -17.44 -32.71
C ARG A 1016 -12.10 -16.93 -33.88
N PRO A 1017 -12.51 -17.18 -35.14
CA PRO A 1017 -11.82 -16.67 -36.32
C PRO A 1017 -11.95 -15.13 -36.43
N GLU A 1018 -10.96 -14.51 -37.08
CA GLU A 1018 -10.79 -13.04 -37.06
C GLU A 1018 -11.84 -12.30 -37.88
N TYR A 1019 -12.27 -12.83 -39.04
CA TYR A 1019 -13.29 -12.20 -39.89
C TYR A 1019 -14.65 -12.05 -39.17
N GLU A 1020 -15.10 -13.07 -38.41
CA GLU A 1020 -16.33 -12.96 -37.60
C GLU A 1020 -16.21 -11.91 -36.49
N ILE A 1021 -15.02 -11.80 -35.90
CA ILE A 1021 -14.74 -10.81 -34.85
C ILE A 1021 -14.75 -9.40 -35.43
N GLU A 1022 -14.27 -9.22 -36.67
CA GLU A 1022 -14.30 -7.93 -37.36
C GLU A 1022 -15.72 -7.47 -37.72
N ASP A 1023 -16.55 -8.34 -38.31
CA ASP A 1023 -17.96 -7.99 -38.60
C ASP A 1023 -18.72 -7.66 -37.32
N GLU A 1024 -18.56 -8.46 -36.27
CA GLU A 1024 -19.16 -8.18 -34.97
C GLU A 1024 -18.59 -6.90 -34.32
N ALA A 1025 -17.31 -6.58 -34.50
CA ALA A 1025 -16.72 -5.33 -34.03
C ALA A 1025 -17.27 -4.10 -34.77
N ARG A 1026 -17.42 -4.17 -36.10
CA ARG A 1026 -18.05 -3.11 -36.90
C ARG A 1026 -19.52 -2.93 -36.50
N ALA A 1027 -20.27 -4.02 -36.29
CA ALA A 1027 -21.63 -3.96 -35.75
C ALA A 1027 -21.70 -3.26 -34.39
N ILE A 1028 -20.86 -3.65 -33.43
CA ILE A 1028 -20.77 -3.00 -32.11
C ILE A 1028 -20.50 -1.50 -32.27
N TYR A 1029 -19.51 -1.11 -33.07
CA TYR A 1029 -19.14 0.29 -33.29
C TYR A 1029 -20.35 1.10 -33.79
N GLN A 1030 -21.01 0.67 -34.86
CA GLN A 1030 -22.14 1.39 -35.44
C GLN A 1030 -23.36 1.46 -34.51
N ILE A 1031 -23.71 0.37 -33.84
CA ILE A 1031 -24.85 0.33 -32.90
C ILE A 1031 -24.63 1.30 -31.74
N VAL A 1032 -23.41 1.34 -31.20
CA VAL A 1032 -23.06 2.22 -30.11
C VAL A 1032 -23.03 3.68 -30.56
N TYR A 1033 -22.43 4.01 -31.71
CA TYR A 1033 -22.29 5.39 -32.18
C TYR A 1033 -23.65 5.99 -32.58
N LYS A 1034 -24.51 5.24 -33.29
CA LYS A 1034 -25.89 5.64 -33.59
C LYS A 1034 -26.70 5.92 -32.31
N LYS A 1035 -26.39 5.25 -31.18
CA LYS A 1035 -27.02 5.52 -29.88
C LYS A 1035 -26.35 6.67 -29.10
N ALA A 1036 -25.03 6.83 -29.21
CA ALA A 1036 -24.26 7.89 -28.55
C ALA A 1036 -24.56 9.29 -29.11
N GLN A 1037 -24.94 9.40 -30.38
CA GLN A 1037 -25.47 10.64 -30.97
C GLN A 1037 -26.76 11.16 -30.29
N ILE A 1038 -27.46 10.30 -29.54
CA ILE A 1038 -28.65 10.67 -28.74
C ILE A 1038 -28.29 10.74 -27.23
N ASP A 1039 -27.54 9.74 -26.74
CA ASP A 1039 -27.35 9.51 -25.30
C ASP A 1039 -26.06 10.14 -24.73
N GLY A 1040 -25.20 10.73 -25.55
CA GLY A 1040 -23.91 11.31 -25.14
C GLY A 1040 -22.69 10.52 -25.64
N VAL A 1041 -21.61 11.23 -25.97
CA VAL A 1041 -20.37 10.67 -26.53
C VAL A 1041 -19.67 9.67 -25.59
N GLU A 1042 -19.88 9.78 -24.28
CA GLU A 1042 -19.32 8.85 -23.30
C GLU A 1042 -19.89 7.42 -23.44
N LYS A 1043 -21.04 7.26 -24.09
CA LYS A 1043 -21.61 5.94 -24.41
C LYS A 1043 -20.76 5.17 -25.43
N CYS A 1044 -19.98 5.85 -26.29
CA CYS A 1044 -19.03 5.24 -27.24
C CYS A 1044 -18.05 4.27 -26.56
N GLY A 1045 -17.78 4.46 -25.27
CA GLY A 1045 -16.87 3.61 -24.49
C GLY A 1045 -17.28 2.14 -24.33
N PHE A 1046 -18.47 1.68 -24.76
CA PHE A 1046 -18.71 0.23 -24.87
C PHE A 1046 -17.89 -0.39 -26.01
N ALA A 1047 -17.99 0.18 -27.22
CA ALA A 1047 -17.30 -0.31 -28.40
C ALA A 1047 -15.80 -0.43 -28.17
N TRP A 1048 -15.18 0.62 -27.64
CA TRP A 1048 -13.73 0.64 -27.39
C TRP A 1048 -13.26 -0.24 -26.22
N ARG A 1049 -14.09 -0.48 -25.19
CA ARG A 1049 -13.71 -1.40 -24.08
C ARG A 1049 -13.88 -2.87 -24.42
N VAL A 1050 -14.76 -3.21 -25.38
CA VAL A 1050 -14.99 -4.60 -25.82
C VAL A 1050 -14.22 -4.90 -27.10
N ALA A 1051 -14.50 -4.18 -28.19
CA ALA A 1051 -13.97 -4.39 -29.53
C ALA A 1051 -12.71 -3.56 -29.87
N GLY A 1052 -12.26 -2.66 -28.98
CA GLY A 1052 -11.21 -1.68 -29.29
C GLY A 1052 -9.90 -2.24 -29.84
N GLU A 1053 -9.50 -3.46 -29.48
CA GLU A 1053 -8.24 -4.06 -29.95
C GLU A 1053 -8.27 -4.36 -31.45
N ILE A 1054 -9.38 -4.94 -31.93
CA ILE A 1054 -9.58 -5.22 -33.36
C ILE A 1054 -9.96 -3.96 -34.14
N LEU A 1055 -10.71 -3.02 -33.55
CA LEU A 1055 -11.02 -1.73 -34.18
C LEU A 1055 -9.74 -0.91 -34.45
N CYS A 1056 -8.77 -0.89 -33.51
CA CYS A 1056 -7.48 -0.24 -33.72
C CYS A 1056 -6.65 -0.95 -34.81
N LYS A 1057 -6.63 -2.29 -34.84
CA LYS A 1057 -5.92 -3.06 -35.87
C LYS A 1057 -6.51 -2.77 -37.26
N TYR A 1058 -7.83 -2.91 -37.40
CA TYR A 1058 -8.53 -2.73 -38.68
C TYR A 1058 -8.33 -1.33 -39.26
N TYR A 1059 -8.37 -0.29 -38.41
CA TYR A 1059 -8.04 1.08 -38.84
C TYR A 1059 -6.59 1.20 -39.36
N SER A 1060 -5.62 0.64 -38.62
CA SER A 1060 -4.20 0.67 -39.01
C SER A 1060 -3.97 0.04 -40.39
N SER A 1061 -4.60 -1.12 -40.65
CA SER A 1061 -4.54 -1.85 -41.92
C SER A 1061 -5.36 -1.24 -43.07
N GLN A 1062 -5.83 0.00 -42.92
CA GLN A 1062 -6.44 0.79 -44.01
C GLN A 1062 -5.65 2.08 -44.31
N GLU A 1063 -4.63 2.43 -43.50
CA GLU A 1063 -3.73 3.57 -43.77
C GLU A 1063 -2.31 3.16 -44.19
N ASP A 1064 -1.80 2.00 -43.75
CA ASP A 1064 -0.48 1.48 -44.13
C ASP A 1064 -0.60 0.09 -44.78
N ASP A 1065 0.08 -0.11 -45.92
CA ASP A 1065 0.12 -1.34 -46.73
C ASP A 1065 0.95 -2.50 -46.09
N ASN A 1066 1.21 -2.43 -44.77
CA ASN A 1066 2.05 -3.38 -44.03
C ASN A 1066 1.45 -3.73 -42.64
N ASP A 1067 1.29 -5.04 -42.37
CA ASP A 1067 0.65 -5.57 -41.16
C ASP A 1067 1.52 -5.46 -39.89
N ILE A 1068 1.65 -4.24 -39.35
CA ILE A 1068 2.39 -3.96 -38.11
C ILE A 1068 1.44 -3.92 -36.91
N PHE A 1069 1.47 -4.98 -36.10
CA PHE A 1069 0.57 -5.25 -34.97
C PHE A 1069 0.62 -4.24 -33.79
N TYR A 1070 1.38 -3.14 -33.90
CA TYR A 1070 1.71 -2.25 -32.78
C TYR A 1070 1.56 -0.74 -33.08
N GLY A 1071 1.19 -0.36 -34.29
CA GLY A 1071 0.90 1.03 -34.67
C GLY A 1071 1.17 1.28 -36.15
N SER A 1072 0.61 2.36 -36.69
CA SER A 1072 0.89 2.80 -38.06
C SER A 1072 2.37 3.15 -38.20
N PHE A 1073 2.99 2.77 -39.33
CA PHE A 1073 4.40 3.06 -39.60
C PHE A 1073 4.63 4.56 -39.74
N LYS A 1074 3.75 5.23 -40.49
CA LYS A 1074 3.65 6.69 -40.64
C LYS A 1074 3.58 7.39 -39.28
N VAL A 1075 2.80 6.87 -38.33
CA VAL A 1075 2.71 7.38 -36.95
C VAL A 1075 3.98 7.12 -36.14
N MET A 1076 4.61 5.95 -36.26
CA MET A 1076 5.89 5.66 -35.59
C MET A 1076 7.02 6.58 -36.09
N HIS A 1077 7.05 6.89 -37.39
CA HIS A 1077 7.96 7.88 -37.98
C HIS A 1077 7.65 9.31 -37.47
N GLU A 1078 6.37 9.72 -37.46
CA GLU A 1078 5.92 11.02 -36.92
C GLU A 1078 6.33 11.20 -35.45
N LEU A 1079 6.04 10.20 -34.61
CA LEU A 1079 6.26 10.24 -33.16
C LEU A 1079 7.74 10.16 -32.78
N PHE A 1080 8.50 9.23 -33.38
CA PHE A 1080 9.83 8.84 -32.90
C PHE A 1080 10.97 9.09 -33.89
N GLY A 1081 10.70 9.56 -35.11
CA GLY A 1081 11.73 9.85 -36.12
C GLY A 1081 12.47 8.62 -36.66
N VAL A 1082 11.88 7.42 -36.52
CA VAL A 1082 12.44 6.16 -37.00
C VAL A 1082 12.51 6.19 -38.54
N LYS A 1083 13.73 6.19 -39.08
CA LYS A 1083 13.99 6.01 -40.51
C LYS A 1083 14.03 4.51 -40.85
N ASN A 1084 13.70 4.19 -42.10
CA ASN A 1084 13.85 2.86 -42.72
C ASN A 1084 15.30 2.35 -42.60
#